data_AF-Q04S87-F1
#
_entry.id   AF-Q04S87-F1
#
_cell.length_a   1.000
_cell.length_b   1.000
_cell.length_c   1.000
_cell.angle_alpha   90.00
_cell.angle_beta   90.00
_cell.angle_gamma   90.00
#
_symmetry.space_group_name_H-M   'P 1'
#
loop_
_entity.id
_entity.type
_entity.pdbx_description
1 polymer ?
#
loop_
_entity_poly.entity_id
_entity_poly.type
_entity_poly.pdbx_seq_one_letter_code
_entity_poly.pdbx_strand_id
1 'polypeptide(L)'
;MRYLTEGKYVVTFLTGLFLTFNILLYLHLTSGHKKGSNPEIGKIIFKNRKAQRKFDSEVVWEEIETEMKVRNKDTVRTDDKAEAVLVLNDGTEIKLDENSMIFLDFSDKNLSIDFAYGSVSANKDSGTEMKIKSGETTVEVDKGDLKLSKAEDQALNLEVSKGNAKVISGNQESNLTNNQAIELKNGKSEIRSLSISLNSPGDRKFFQTSTSSFPVSFNWNKAEAVKEYTLEISNHPSFSKNVIRTKSNGISLNKSLEKGSYFWRITAINPQSRTPEYSETRSLTILGNLKSALFTPTKSEEFKFTSNPPNVVFQWTSVDFANIYKFELAEDKNFQAILVNQDIQGTLFRWDKAQEGRYFARVTPKPSLADLKALSSEAISFNVRRLEKPEPPSLKKPSDQEEIALRKSSKEGNLFVWSGSGDFVEYILEISNDSEFKNITFSKRTNSLSMMSSPITNAGTYFWRIKASTKEGESILSSSRQFNVQSLENLELLSPANEQELGHPANHKLTFRWQRPDPSGIYRLEVAKNSGFSGEVIRENFRSSSGTVSIPSVGEYFWKVSLLGSSGENLLTSKTQSFKTSDNSPFLSQNYPTTEETIDISNRESIEFRWETEGDIESVILEILEIKSGKNKSILKKELRGESYSLKDFGILEEGKFQWRISGRYRDKKGMQKFTIPISRNFEIKLNKTTRPPEILSPKEIYVE
;
A
#
# COMPACT_ATOMS: atom_id res chain seq x y z
N MET A 1 -40.60 4.33 -8.91
CA MET A 1 -39.58 5.38 -9.19
C MET A 1 -40.00 6.81 -8.81
N ARG A 2 -41.29 7.14 -8.68
CA ARG A 2 -41.75 8.53 -8.42
C ARG A 2 -41.31 9.15 -7.08
N TYR A 3 -40.95 8.33 -6.10
CA TYR A 3 -40.47 8.78 -4.77
C TYR A 3 -38.95 8.95 -4.66
N LEU A 4 -38.18 8.54 -5.68
CA LEU A 4 -36.71 8.64 -5.67
C LEU A 4 -36.20 10.03 -6.12
N THR A 5 -37.07 10.92 -6.57
CA THR A 5 -36.73 12.27 -7.04
C THR A 5 -37.10 13.37 -6.05
N GLU A 6 -37.84 13.05 -4.99
CA GLU A 6 -38.20 14.02 -3.95
C GLU A 6 -37.15 14.05 -2.84
N GLY A 7 -36.47 15.19 -2.72
CA GLY A 7 -35.33 15.36 -1.81
C GLY A 7 -35.64 15.01 -0.35
N LYS A 8 -36.89 15.15 0.11
CA LYS A 8 -37.27 14.79 1.48
C LYS A 8 -37.10 13.30 1.74
N TYR A 9 -37.62 12.43 0.87
CA TYR A 9 -37.53 10.97 1.04
C TYR A 9 -36.10 10.46 0.81
N VAL A 10 -35.36 11.06 -0.13
CA VAL A 10 -33.96 10.71 -0.38
C VAL A 10 -33.08 11.08 0.82
N VAL A 11 -33.27 12.27 1.40
CA VAL A 11 -32.52 12.71 2.60
C VAL A 11 -32.87 11.85 3.80
N THR A 12 -34.15 11.53 4.04
CA THR A 12 -34.56 10.63 5.14
C THR A 12 -34.00 9.22 4.96
N PHE A 13 -33.99 8.70 3.74
CA PHE A 13 -33.40 7.39 3.44
C PHE A 13 -31.88 7.39 3.66
N LEU A 14 -31.17 8.42 3.18
CA LEU A 14 -29.72 8.55 3.36
C LEU A 14 -29.32 8.77 4.82
N THR A 15 -30.07 9.56 5.58
CA THR A 15 -29.84 9.72 7.03
C THR A 15 -30.11 8.44 7.79
N GLY A 16 -31.17 7.71 7.43
CA GLY A 16 -31.43 6.37 7.93
C GLY A 16 -30.24 5.44 7.67
N LEU A 17 -29.77 5.37 6.42
CA LEU A 17 -28.62 4.56 5.98
C LEU A 17 -27.34 4.92 6.74
N PHE A 18 -27.08 6.22 6.93
CA PHE A 18 -25.92 6.72 7.66
C PHE A 18 -25.97 6.31 9.15
N LEU A 19 -27.15 6.40 9.77
CA LEU A 19 -27.38 5.92 11.13
C LEU A 19 -27.17 4.41 11.24
N THR A 20 -27.69 3.61 10.30
CA THR A 20 -27.46 2.16 10.29
C THR A 20 -25.99 1.83 10.14
N PHE A 21 -25.25 2.49 9.24
CA PHE A 21 -23.82 2.25 9.10
C PHE A 21 -23.02 2.67 10.32
N ASN A 22 -23.38 3.78 10.99
CA ASN A 22 -22.74 4.16 12.25
C ASN A 22 -23.03 3.16 13.37
N ILE A 23 -24.27 2.65 13.46
CA ILE A 23 -24.63 1.62 14.44
C ILE A 23 -23.88 0.32 14.15
N LEU A 24 -23.83 -0.12 12.88
CA LEU A 24 -23.09 -1.32 12.48
C LEU A 24 -21.60 -1.17 12.74
N LEU A 25 -21.02 0.01 12.46
CA LEU A 25 -19.63 0.31 12.75
C LEU A 25 -19.36 0.35 14.25
N TYR A 26 -20.24 0.97 15.03
CA TYR A 26 -20.15 0.98 16.49
C TYR A 26 -20.23 -0.45 17.05
N LEU A 27 -21.17 -1.26 16.58
CA LEU A 27 -21.30 -2.67 16.96
C LEU A 27 -20.06 -3.48 16.55
N HIS A 28 -19.46 -3.19 15.40
CA HIS A 28 -18.22 -3.85 14.95
C HIS A 28 -17.02 -3.45 15.83
N LEU A 29 -16.88 -2.17 16.16
CA LEU A 29 -15.78 -1.65 17.00
C LEU A 29 -15.95 -2.04 18.48
N THR A 30 -17.18 -2.25 18.95
CA THR A 30 -17.49 -2.60 20.35
C THR A 30 -17.75 -4.08 20.56
N SER A 31 -17.97 -4.87 19.50
CA SER A 31 -17.73 -6.31 19.55
C SER A 31 -16.23 -6.50 19.73
N GLY A 32 -15.75 -6.53 20.98
CA GLY A 32 -14.36 -6.91 21.27
C GLY A 32 -14.01 -8.25 20.64
N HIS A 33 -12.72 -8.64 20.69
CA HIS A 33 -12.21 -9.92 20.16
C HIS A 33 -13.24 -11.04 20.32
N LYS A 34 -13.80 -11.49 19.19
CA LYS A 34 -14.96 -12.37 19.21
C LYS A 34 -14.54 -13.71 19.80
N LYS A 35 -15.33 -14.20 20.75
CA LYS A 35 -15.05 -15.47 21.43
C LYS A 35 -15.59 -16.59 20.55
N GLY A 36 -14.72 -17.35 19.90
CA GLY A 36 -15.11 -18.63 19.30
C GLY A 36 -15.85 -19.49 20.33
N SER A 37 -16.92 -20.16 19.90
CA SER A 37 -17.77 -20.99 20.76
C SER A 37 -17.14 -22.36 21.08
N ASN A 38 -16.16 -22.77 20.29
CA ASN A 38 -15.47 -24.05 20.44
C ASN A 38 -14.63 -24.12 21.72
N PRO A 39 -14.45 -25.31 22.31
CA PRO A 39 -13.67 -25.47 23.53
C PRO A 39 -12.22 -25.02 23.35
N GLU A 40 -11.64 -24.48 24.42
CA GLU A 40 -10.24 -24.08 24.47
C GLU A 40 -9.36 -25.33 24.57
N ILE A 41 -8.41 -25.48 23.65
CA ILE A 41 -7.53 -26.66 23.56
C ILE A 41 -6.06 -26.34 23.84
N GLY A 42 -5.70 -25.06 23.96
CA GLY A 42 -4.33 -24.64 24.25
C GLY A 42 -4.14 -23.13 24.27
N LYS A 43 -2.89 -22.69 24.22
CA LYS A 43 -2.50 -21.28 24.14
C LYS A 43 -1.23 -21.05 23.34
N ILE A 44 -1.07 -19.83 22.83
CA ILE A 44 0.16 -19.36 22.17
C ILE A 44 1.16 -18.95 23.25
N ILE A 45 2.30 -19.62 23.31
CA ILE A 45 3.36 -19.29 24.28
C ILE A 45 4.47 -18.45 23.65
N PHE A 46 4.54 -18.40 22.32
CA PHE A 46 5.53 -17.62 21.59
C PHE A 46 4.99 -17.20 20.23
N LYS A 47 5.30 -15.96 19.85
CA LYS A 47 5.02 -15.37 18.53
C LYS A 47 6.21 -14.50 18.15
N ASN A 48 6.71 -14.69 16.95
CA ASN A 48 7.58 -13.73 16.30
C ASN A 48 6.95 -13.28 14.97
N ARG A 49 6.89 -11.97 14.75
CA ARG A 49 6.25 -11.34 13.58
C ARG A 49 4.83 -11.84 13.36
N LYS A 50 4.34 -11.83 12.12
CA LYS A 50 2.92 -12.00 11.82
C LYS A 50 2.51 -13.47 11.83
N ALA A 51 1.82 -13.86 12.90
CA ALA A 51 1.07 -15.09 12.99
C ALA A 51 -0.42 -14.76 13.08
N GLN A 52 -1.27 -15.56 12.44
CA GLN A 52 -2.70 -15.30 12.36
C GLN A 52 -3.51 -16.56 12.65
N ARG A 53 -4.71 -16.35 13.14
CA ARG A 53 -5.69 -17.38 13.43
C ARG A 53 -7.01 -17.08 12.73
N LYS A 54 -7.72 -18.11 12.32
CA LYS A 54 -9.11 -18.01 11.84
C LYS A 54 -9.97 -19.05 12.55
N PHE A 55 -11.12 -18.64 13.07
CA PHE A 55 -12.13 -19.54 13.63
C PHE A 55 -12.85 -20.33 12.53
N ASP A 56 -13.35 -21.52 12.84
CA ASP A 56 -14.11 -22.35 11.88
C ASP A 56 -15.40 -21.66 11.38
N SER A 57 -16.07 -20.92 12.25
CA SER A 57 -17.30 -20.19 11.94
C SER A 57 -17.05 -18.89 11.17
N GLU A 58 -15.79 -18.55 10.88
CA GLU A 58 -15.42 -17.25 10.33
C GLU A 58 -14.50 -17.35 9.11
N VAL A 59 -14.55 -16.30 8.28
CA VAL A 59 -13.74 -16.18 7.06
C VAL A 59 -12.58 -15.19 7.23
N VAL A 60 -12.50 -14.53 8.39
CA VAL A 60 -11.56 -13.43 8.67
C VAL A 60 -10.39 -13.93 9.52
N TRP A 61 -9.17 -13.54 9.12
CA TRP A 61 -7.97 -13.81 9.90
C TRP A 61 -7.77 -12.75 10.98
N GLU A 62 -7.58 -13.19 12.21
CA GLU A 62 -7.17 -12.36 13.35
C GLU A 62 -5.66 -12.50 13.57
N GLU A 63 -5.01 -11.44 14.03
CA GLU A 63 -3.61 -11.52 14.46
C GLU A 63 -3.50 -12.22 15.81
N ILE A 64 -2.48 -13.08 15.93
CA ILE A 64 -2.16 -13.80 17.16
C ILE A 64 -1.24 -12.95 18.02
N GLU A 65 -1.49 -12.94 19.32
CA GLU A 65 -0.63 -12.42 20.37
C GLU A 65 -0.26 -13.54 21.36
N THR A 66 0.83 -13.36 22.10
CA THR A 66 1.23 -14.29 23.16
C THR A 66 0.15 -14.35 24.24
N GLU A 67 -0.02 -15.53 24.86
CA GLU A 67 -1.09 -15.88 25.81
C GLU A 67 -2.52 -15.89 25.23
N MET A 68 -2.70 -15.64 23.92
CA MET A 68 -3.97 -15.90 23.27
C MET A 68 -4.29 -17.39 23.30
N LYS A 69 -5.54 -17.71 23.64
CA LYS A 69 -6.04 -19.08 23.71
C LYS A 69 -6.30 -19.63 22.32
N VAL A 70 -6.00 -20.90 22.09
CA VAL A 70 -6.31 -21.65 20.88
C VAL A 70 -7.51 -22.56 21.16
N ARG A 71 -8.47 -22.60 20.25
CA ARG A 71 -9.72 -23.36 20.34
C ARG A 71 -9.77 -24.47 19.31
N ASN A 72 -10.65 -25.44 19.56
CA ASN A 72 -10.91 -26.50 18.61
C ASN A 72 -11.41 -25.92 17.27
N LYS A 73 -10.95 -26.50 16.15
CA LYS A 73 -11.21 -26.07 14.77
C LYS A 73 -10.63 -24.72 14.37
N ASP A 74 -9.65 -24.22 15.13
CA ASP A 74 -8.89 -23.06 14.72
C ASP A 74 -7.93 -23.42 13.57
N THR A 75 -7.84 -22.54 12.57
CA THR A 75 -6.73 -22.53 11.62
C THR A 75 -5.68 -21.55 12.10
N VAL A 76 -4.42 -21.98 12.20
CA VAL A 76 -3.28 -21.13 12.60
C VAL A 76 -2.28 -21.09 11.45
N ARG A 77 -1.79 -19.88 11.13
CA ARG A 77 -0.78 -19.69 10.08
C ARG A 77 0.29 -18.67 10.46
N THR A 78 1.47 -18.82 9.87
CA THR A 78 2.61 -17.92 9.96
C THR A 78 2.95 -17.37 8.57
N ASP A 79 3.27 -16.07 8.49
CA ASP A 79 3.79 -15.45 7.26
C ASP A 79 5.32 -15.72 7.12
N ASP A 80 5.94 -15.12 6.10
CA ASP A 80 7.39 -15.15 5.87
C ASP A 80 8.17 -14.65 7.09
N LYS A 81 9.22 -15.39 7.49
CA LYS A 81 10.06 -15.12 8.66
C LYS A 81 9.29 -15.02 9.99
N ALA A 82 8.05 -15.48 10.04
CA ALA A 82 7.26 -15.52 11.25
C ALA A 82 7.34 -16.91 11.90
N GLU A 83 7.22 -16.94 13.22
CA GLU A 83 7.21 -18.19 13.98
C GLU A 83 6.11 -18.11 15.04
N ALA A 84 5.48 -19.24 15.33
CA ALA A 84 4.54 -19.36 16.42
C ALA A 84 4.73 -20.69 17.15
N VAL A 85 4.61 -20.66 18.47
CA VAL A 85 4.60 -21.88 19.29
C VAL A 85 3.34 -21.88 20.12
N LEU A 86 2.60 -22.96 20.00
CA LEU A 86 1.40 -23.20 20.77
C LEU A 86 1.60 -24.44 21.64
N VAL A 87 1.08 -24.38 22.85
CA VAL A 87 1.07 -25.52 23.79
C VAL A 87 -0.39 -25.88 24.03
N LEU A 88 -0.71 -27.14 23.75
CA LEU A 88 -2.02 -27.70 24.00
C LEU A 88 -2.20 -28.07 25.48
N ASN A 89 -3.44 -28.22 25.90
CA ASN A 89 -3.79 -28.54 27.29
C ASN A 89 -3.27 -29.92 27.75
N ASP A 90 -2.97 -30.83 26.82
CA ASP A 90 -2.36 -32.14 27.11
C ASP A 90 -0.82 -32.08 27.21
N GLY A 91 -0.22 -30.90 27.07
CA GLY A 91 1.22 -30.67 27.13
C GLY A 91 1.93 -30.78 25.78
N THR A 92 1.23 -31.13 24.69
CA THR A 92 1.81 -31.17 23.35
C THR A 92 2.26 -29.77 22.92
N GLU A 93 3.53 -29.62 22.56
CA GLU A 93 4.07 -28.39 21.95
C GLU A 93 4.02 -28.52 20.43
N ILE A 94 3.36 -27.58 19.75
CA ILE A 94 3.33 -27.49 18.29
C ILE A 94 3.98 -26.18 17.89
N LYS A 95 5.05 -26.30 17.10
CA LYS A 95 5.83 -25.20 16.56
C LYS A 95 5.52 -25.05 15.07
N LEU A 96 5.17 -23.83 14.66
CA LEU A 96 5.03 -23.42 13.27
C LEU A 96 6.21 -22.53 12.91
N ASP A 97 7.01 -22.97 11.94
CA ASP A 97 8.05 -22.15 11.32
C ASP A 97 7.42 -21.19 10.28
N GLU A 98 8.23 -20.46 9.52
CA GLU A 98 7.75 -19.52 8.50
C GLU A 98 6.88 -20.19 7.43
N ASN A 99 5.93 -19.42 6.88
CA ASN A 99 5.03 -19.86 5.81
C ASN A 99 4.34 -21.20 6.11
N SER A 100 3.84 -21.37 7.34
CA SER A 100 3.19 -22.60 7.78
C SER A 100 1.72 -22.41 8.03
N MET A 101 0.92 -23.44 7.75
CA MET A 101 -0.50 -23.44 8.06
C MET A 101 -0.95 -24.80 8.57
N ILE A 102 -1.64 -24.78 9.70
CA ILE A 102 -2.30 -25.94 10.29
C ILE A 102 -3.75 -25.64 10.61
N PHE A 103 -4.59 -26.65 10.53
CA PHE A 103 -5.93 -26.66 11.11
C PHE A 103 -5.99 -27.71 12.22
N LEU A 104 -6.51 -27.32 13.38
CA LEU A 104 -6.56 -28.14 14.58
C LEU A 104 -7.95 -28.71 14.78
N ASP A 105 -8.10 -30.03 14.79
CA ASP A 105 -9.38 -30.70 15.08
C ASP A 105 -9.21 -31.71 16.22
N PHE A 106 -9.82 -31.38 17.35
CA PHE A 106 -9.88 -32.20 18.55
C PHE A 106 -11.26 -32.85 18.64
N SER A 107 -11.51 -33.81 17.74
CA SER A 107 -12.72 -34.63 17.70
C SER A 107 -12.43 -36.04 18.22
N ASP A 108 -13.42 -36.71 18.82
CA ASP A 108 -13.31 -38.10 19.30
C ASP A 108 -12.17 -38.38 20.32
N LYS A 109 -11.78 -37.36 21.10
CA LYS A 109 -10.67 -37.40 22.08
C LYS A 109 -9.28 -37.62 21.47
N ASN A 110 -9.14 -37.52 20.15
CA ASN A 110 -7.85 -37.59 19.46
C ASN A 110 -7.52 -36.22 18.85
N LEU A 111 -6.23 -35.89 18.80
CA LEU A 111 -5.77 -34.66 18.18
C LEU A 111 -5.51 -34.91 16.69
N SER A 112 -6.33 -34.32 15.82
CA SER A 112 -6.09 -34.29 14.38
C SER A 112 -5.49 -32.92 13.99
N ILE A 113 -4.36 -32.92 13.29
CA ILE A 113 -3.73 -31.71 12.75
C ILE A 113 -3.71 -31.83 11.23
N ASP A 114 -4.45 -30.97 10.55
CA ASP A 114 -4.38 -30.88 9.09
C ASP A 114 -3.26 -29.90 8.72
N PHE A 115 -2.13 -30.44 8.29
CA PHE A 115 -0.96 -29.71 7.83
C PHE A 115 -1.04 -29.44 6.33
N ALA A 116 -1.28 -28.19 5.97
CA ALA A 116 -1.44 -27.79 4.58
C ALA A 116 -0.08 -27.65 3.87
N TYR A 117 0.80 -26.80 4.43
CA TYR A 117 2.12 -26.47 3.89
C TYR A 117 3.00 -25.81 4.98
N GLY A 118 4.30 -25.69 4.72
CA GLY A 118 5.30 -25.04 5.57
C GLY A 118 6.23 -26.02 6.29
N SER A 119 6.54 -25.72 7.54
CA SER A 119 7.30 -26.59 8.45
C SER A 119 6.71 -26.55 9.85
N VAL A 120 6.32 -27.71 10.35
CA VAL A 120 5.67 -27.88 11.66
C VAL A 120 6.44 -28.93 12.45
N SER A 121 6.76 -28.61 13.70
CA SER A 121 7.32 -29.59 14.63
C SER A 121 6.34 -29.83 15.78
N ALA A 122 6.20 -31.09 16.19
CA ALA A 122 5.36 -31.49 17.30
C ALA A 122 6.19 -32.30 18.29
N ASN A 123 6.24 -31.85 19.55
CA ASN A 123 6.80 -32.61 20.65
C ASN A 123 5.65 -33.14 21.51
N LYS A 124 5.65 -34.46 21.70
CA LYS A 124 4.65 -35.16 22.48
C LYS A 124 5.28 -36.21 23.39
N ASP A 125 5.50 -35.85 24.64
CA ASP A 125 5.98 -36.78 25.68
C ASP A 125 4.84 -37.65 26.29
N SER A 126 3.60 -37.17 26.28
CA SER A 126 2.42 -37.89 26.79
C SER A 126 1.09 -37.37 26.20
N GLY A 127 -0.04 -38.02 26.50
CA GLY A 127 -1.37 -37.59 26.07
C GLY A 127 -2.04 -38.53 25.06
N THR A 128 -3.11 -38.05 24.43
CA THR A 128 -3.96 -38.77 23.46
C THR A 128 -3.28 -38.90 22.10
N GLU A 129 -3.53 -39.98 21.36
CA GLU A 129 -2.98 -40.22 20.01
C GLU A 129 -3.14 -38.98 19.11
N MET A 130 -2.07 -38.62 18.41
CA MET A 130 -2.04 -37.52 17.46
C MET A 130 -2.05 -38.08 16.04
N LYS A 131 -2.93 -37.54 15.21
CA LYS A 131 -2.98 -37.81 13.76
C LYS A 131 -2.68 -36.53 13.02
N ILE A 132 -1.64 -36.54 12.18
CA ILE A 132 -1.30 -35.40 11.33
C ILE A 132 -1.63 -35.77 9.89
N LYS A 133 -2.55 -35.03 9.27
CA LYS A 133 -2.97 -35.25 7.88
C LYS A 133 -2.32 -34.20 6.98
N SER A 134 -1.83 -34.62 5.82
CA SER A 134 -1.40 -33.70 4.76
C SER A 134 -1.80 -34.26 3.40
N GLY A 135 -2.90 -33.75 2.84
CA GLY A 135 -3.51 -34.32 1.64
C GLY A 135 -4.00 -35.75 1.91
N GLU A 136 -3.51 -36.72 1.12
CA GLU A 136 -3.87 -38.15 1.27
C GLU A 136 -3.01 -38.89 2.30
N THR A 137 -1.99 -38.25 2.87
CA THR A 137 -1.09 -38.88 3.86
C THR A 137 -1.59 -38.61 5.28
N THR A 138 -1.65 -39.66 6.09
CA THR A 138 -1.91 -39.60 7.53
C THR A 138 -0.71 -40.12 8.31
N VAL A 139 -0.25 -39.37 9.30
CA VAL A 139 0.82 -39.75 10.22
C VAL A 139 0.21 -39.95 11.60
N GLU A 140 0.23 -41.18 12.11
CA GLU A 140 -0.25 -41.54 13.43
C GLU A 140 0.92 -41.61 14.42
N VAL A 141 0.75 -40.95 15.56
CA VAL A 141 1.80 -40.75 16.57
C VAL A 141 1.22 -40.94 17.96
N ASP A 142 1.75 -41.92 18.69
CA ASP A 142 1.42 -42.12 20.10
C ASP A 142 2.24 -41.18 20.99
N LYS A 143 3.57 -41.25 20.88
CA LYS A 143 4.54 -40.43 21.61
C LYS A 143 5.78 -40.21 20.74
N GLY A 144 6.28 -38.99 20.70
CA GLY A 144 7.48 -38.69 19.93
C GLY A 144 7.69 -37.22 19.60
N ASP A 145 8.88 -36.96 19.05
CA ASP A 145 9.33 -35.69 18.50
C ASP A 145 9.35 -35.81 16.99
N LEU A 146 8.49 -35.04 16.33
CA LEU A 146 8.31 -35.10 14.89
C LEU A 146 8.47 -33.74 14.25
N LYS A 147 8.97 -33.76 13.02
CA LYS A 147 9.03 -32.59 12.16
C LYS A 147 8.50 -32.93 10.79
N LEU A 148 7.51 -32.16 10.35
CA LEU A 148 6.91 -32.26 9.02
C LEU A 148 7.29 -31.00 8.24
N SER A 149 7.70 -31.17 6.99
CA SER A 149 7.88 -30.05 6.07
C SER A 149 7.37 -30.38 4.68
N LYS A 150 6.70 -29.40 4.07
CA LYS A 150 6.09 -29.51 2.73
C LYS A 150 6.03 -28.13 2.10
N ALA A 151 6.69 -27.95 0.96
CA ALA A 151 6.45 -26.78 0.12
C ALA A 151 5.21 -27.04 -0.77
N GLU A 152 4.53 -25.98 -1.23
CA GLU A 152 3.23 -26.06 -1.93
C GLU A 152 3.18 -27.09 -3.08
N ASP A 153 4.31 -27.33 -3.77
CA ASP A 153 4.43 -28.28 -4.90
C ASP A 153 5.53 -29.36 -4.72
N GLN A 154 5.93 -29.68 -3.49
CA GLN A 154 7.07 -30.60 -3.22
C GLN A 154 6.71 -31.83 -2.39
N ALA A 155 7.71 -32.71 -2.25
CA ALA A 155 7.65 -33.89 -1.41
C ALA A 155 7.31 -33.53 0.05
N LEU A 156 6.46 -34.34 0.68
CA LEU A 156 6.25 -34.29 2.12
C LEU A 156 7.43 -34.99 2.80
N ASN A 157 8.13 -34.27 3.66
CA ASN A 157 9.20 -34.83 4.48
C ASN A 157 8.70 -34.95 5.91
N LEU A 158 8.86 -36.13 6.49
CA LEU A 158 8.63 -36.39 7.91
C LEU A 158 9.92 -36.90 8.54
N GLU A 159 10.35 -36.29 9.63
CA GLU A 159 11.49 -36.70 10.45
C GLU A 159 10.98 -37.10 11.85
N VAL A 160 11.42 -38.25 12.37
CA VAL A 160 11.12 -38.74 13.72
C VAL A 160 12.44 -38.79 14.51
N SER A 161 12.67 -37.79 15.36
CA SER A 161 13.88 -37.75 16.20
C SER A 161 13.76 -38.71 17.40
N LYS A 162 12.55 -38.87 17.93
CA LYS A 162 12.24 -39.75 19.07
C LYS A 162 10.81 -40.26 18.94
N GLY A 163 10.55 -41.49 19.37
CA GLY A 163 9.24 -42.13 19.30
C GLY A 163 9.04 -43.00 18.06
N ASN A 164 7.79 -43.39 17.85
CA ASN A 164 7.36 -44.17 16.69
C ASN A 164 6.24 -43.40 15.98
N ALA A 165 6.28 -43.41 14.65
CA ALA A 165 5.25 -42.82 13.81
C ALA A 165 4.85 -43.81 12.72
N LYS A 166 3.55 -44.01 12.55
CA LYS A 166 2.99 -44.80 11.47
C LYS A 166 2.51 -43.88 10.37
N VAL A 167 3.05 -44.04 9.17
CA VAL A 167 2.74 -43.21 8.00
C VAL A 167 1.92 -44.02 7.02
N ILE A 168 0.73 -43.51 6.71
CA ILE A 168 -0.22 -44.10 5.78
C ILE A 168 -0.35 -43.13 4.61
N SER A 169 0.03 -43.55 3.40
CA SER A 169 -0.10 -42.75 2.18
C SER A 169 -0.73 -43.60 1.08
N GLY A 170 -1.99 -43.32 0.74
CA GLY A 170 -2.79 -44.20 -0.11
C GLY A 170 -2.89 -45.62 0.47
N ASN A 171 -2.43 -46.63 -0.27
CA ASN A 171 -2.41 -48.03 0.16
C ASN A 171 -1.07 -48.47 0.81
N GLN A 172 -0.10 -47.57 0.96
CA GLN A 172 1.19 -47.90 1.56
C GLN A 172 1.22 -47.51 3.04
N GLU A 173 1.69 -48.44 3.87
CA GLU A 173 1.96 -48.24 5.29
C GLU A 173 3.47 -48.33 5.54
N SER A 174 4.01 -47.36 6.26
CA SER A 174 5.43 -47.30 6.64
C SER A 174 5.56 -46.93 8.11
N ASN A 175 6.32 -47.73 8.87
CA ASN A 175 6.60 -47.44 10.26
C ASN A 175 7.97 -46.79 10.38
N LEU A 176 8.00 -45.59 10.96
CA LEU A 176 9.21 -44.89 11.35
C LEU A 176 9.43 -45.06 12.85
N THR A 177 10.68 -45.30 13.20
CA THR A 177 11.17 -45.40 14.57
C THR A 177 12.17 -44.28 14.83
N ASN A 178 12.75 -44.23 16.03
CA ASN A 178 13.75 -43.24 16.42
C ASN A 178 14.81 -43.03 15.33
N ASN A 179 15.11 -41.77 15.05
CA ASN A 179 16.14 -41.36 14.10
C ASN A 179 15.87 -41.89 12.69
N GLN A 180 14.63 -41.80 12.22
CA GLN A 180 14.29 -42.10 10.83
C GLN A 180 13.54 -40.94 10.21
N ALA A 181 13.71 -40.78 8.90
CA ALA A 181 12.98 -39.82 8.09
C ALA A 181 12.37 -40.54 6.89
N ILE A 182 11.27 -40.00 6.37
CA ILE A 182 10.63 -40.47 5.15
C ILE A 182 10.37 -39.28 4.24
N GLU A 183 10.80 -39.39 2.99
CA GLU A 183 10.46 -38.46 1.92
C GLU A 183 9.37 -39.11 1.05
N LEU A 184 8.23 -38.43 0.91
CA LEU A 184 7.08 -38.87 0.13
C LEU A 184 6.93 -37.97 -1.09
N LYS A 185 7.24 -38.52 -2.28
CA LYS A 185 7.18 -37.78 -3.54
C LYS A 185 6.52 -38.63 -4.62
N ASN A 186 5.46 -38.12 -5.25
CA ASN A 186 4.75 -38.78 -6.36
C ASN A 186 4.36 -40.24 -6.05
N GLY A 187 3.87 -40.53 -4.84
CA GLY A 187 3.47 -41.87 -4.41
C GLY A 187 4.61 -42.87 -4.14
N LYS A 188 5.87 -42.41 -4.15
CA LYS A 188 7.03 -43.19 -3.70
C LYS A 188 7.44 -42.74 -2.31
N SER A 189 7.71 -43.72 -1.44
CA SER A 189 8.25 -43.54 -0.09
C SER A 189 9.72 -43.95 -0.08
N GLU A 190 10.59 -43.08 0.43
CA GLU A 190 11.99 -43.40 0.70
C GLU A 190 12.27 -43.18 2.19
N ILE A 191 12.48 -44.27 2.93
CA ILE A 191 12.88 -44.21 4.34
C ILE A 191 14.40 -44.05 4.41
N ARG A 192 14.85 -43.07 5.19
CA ARG A 192 16.26 -42.79 5.47
C ARG A 192 16.50 -42.91 6.98
N SER A 193 17.65 -43.44 7.36
CA SER A 193 18.08 -43.50 8.76
C SER A 193 18.92 -42.27 9.12
N LEU A 194 18.91 -41.88 10.39
CA LEU A 194 19.57 -40.69 10.94
C LEU A 194 20.55 -41.08 12.08
N SER A 195 21.62 -41.84 11.81
CA SER A 195 22.60 -42.21 12.87
C SER A 195 23.47 -41.04 13.35
N ILE A 196 23.43 -39.90 12.64
CA ILE A 196 24.20 -38.70 12.98
C ILE A 196 23.41 -37.84 13.97
N SER A 197 23.78 -37.90 15.25
CA SER A 197 23.19 -37.08 16.31
C SER A 197 23.84 -35.70 16.41
N LEU A 198 23.02 -34.64 16.43
CA LEU A 198 23.47 -33.26 16.56
C LEU A 198 23.60 -32.84 18.03
N ASN A 199 24.69 -32.14 18.38
CA ASN A 199 24.93 -31.64 19.74
C ASN A 199 24.63 -30.15 19.84
N SER A 200 25.27 -29.31 19.03
CA SER A 200 25.07 -27.86 19.05
C SER A 200 25.13 -27.24 17.65
N PRO A 201 24.45 -26.10 17.41
CA PRO A 201 23.46 -25.48 18.29
C PRO A 201 22.21 -26.35 18.52
N GLY A 202 21.43 -26.04 19.56
CA GLY A 202 20.11 -26.65 19.72
C GLY A 202 19.16 -26.22 18.60
N ASP A 203 18.04 -26.92 18.41
CA ASP A 203 16.99 -26.44 17.51
C ASP A 203 16.43 -25.09 18.01
N ARG A 204 16.05 -24.21 17.08
CA ARG A 204 15.54 -22.85 17.36
C ARG A 204 16.50 -22.01 18.21
N LYS A 205 17.82 -22.17 18.04
CA LYS A 205 18.76 -21.35 18.81
C LYS A 205 18.84 -19.94 18.23
N PHE A 206 18.58 -18.94 19.08
CA PHE A 206 18.81 -17.54 18.76
C PHE A 206 20.21 -17.11 19.19
N PHE A 207 20.90 -16.40 18.30
CA PHE A 207 22.15 -15.72 18.59
C PHE A 207 21.98 -14.23 18.35
N GLN A 208 22.73 -13.40 19.06
CA GLN A 208 22.70 -11.95 18.90
C GLN A 208 24.09 -11.44 18.55
N THR A 209 24.18 -10.58 17.53
CA THR A 209 25.44 -9.94 17.12
C THR A 209 25.27 -8.44 16.89
N SER A 210 26.27 -7.68 17.32
CA SER A 210 26.42 -6.26 17.01
C SER A 210 27.15 -6.02 15.68
N THR A 211 27.80 -7.04 15.12
CA THR A 211 28.56 -6.97 13.86
C THR A 211 27.70 -7.47 12.68
N SER A 212 28.31 -7.61 11.49
CA SER A 212 27.62 -8.12 10.28
C SER A 212 27.38 -9.63 10.31
N SER A 213 28.18 -10.40 11.07
CA SER A 213 28.07 -11.86 11.15
C SER A 213 28.38 -12.39 12.55
N PHE A 214 27.93 -13.60 12.84
CA PHE A 214 28.16 -14.30 14.10
C PHE A 214 28.82 -15.66 13.84
N PRO A 215 29.95 -15.98 14.50
CA PRO A 215 30.58 -17.29 14.38
C PRO A 215 29.78 -18.34 15.15
N VAL A 216 29.13 -19.25 14.42
CA VAL A 216 28.39 -20.37 14.99
C VAL A 216 29.27 -21.61 15.03
N SER A 217 29.29 -22.30 16.18
CA SER A 217 29.97 -23.59 16.36
C SER A 217 28.98 -24.74 16.24
N PHE A 218 29.15 -25.53 15.18
CA PHE A 218 28.37 -26.73 14.90
C PHE A 218 29.10 -27.95 15.41
N ASN A 219 28.45 -28.76 16.24
CA ASN A 219 29.03 -29.96 16.84
C ASN A 219 28.04 -31.13 16.71
N TRP A 220 28.55 -32.32 16.43
CA TRP A 220 27.79 -33.56 16.29
C TRP A 220 28.54 -34.74 16.90
N ASN A 221 27.88 -35.89 17.04
CA ASN A 221 28.51 -37.12 17.51
C ASN A 221 29.15 -37.88 16.34
N LYS A 222 30.26 -38.58 16.63
CA LYS A 222 30.92 -39.43 15.64
C LYS A 222 30.04 -40.65 15.35
N ALA A 223 29.60 -40.80 14.10
CA ALA A 223 29.01 -42.02 13.58
C ALA A 223 30.09 -43.07 13.31
N GLU A 224 29.74 -44.35 13.51
CA GLU A 224 30.69 -45.46 13.37
C GLU A 224 31.21 -45.59 11.93
N ALA A 225 32.53 -45.80 11.80
CA ALA A 225 33.24 -45.95 10.52
C ALA A 225 33.14 -44.76 9.52
N VAL A 226 32.43 -43.67 9.84
CA VAL A 226 32.36 -42.45 9.01
C VAL A 226 33.64 -41.63 9.18
N LYS A 227 34.28 -41.28 8.05
CA LYS A 227 35.54 -40.52 8.00
C LYS A 227 35.39 -39.05 7.62
N GLU A 228 34.36 -38.71 6.87
CA GLU A 228 34.10 -37.36 6.37
C GLU A 228 32.61 -37.03 6.55
N TYR A 229 32.35 -35.85 7.09
CA TYR A 229 31.02 -35.26 7.25
C TYR A 229 30.93 -34.01 6.36
N THR A 230 29.72 -33.66 5.95
CA THR A 230 29.42 -32.40 5.29
C THR A 230 28.37 -31.64 6.09
N LEU A 231 28.72 -30.45 6.56
CA LEU A 231 27.75 -29.49 7.10
C LEU A 231 27.00 -28.85 5.95
N GLU A 232 25.68 -28.98 5.94
CA GLU A 232 24.78 -28.26 5.05
C GLU A 232 24.06 -27.16 5.83
N ILE A 233 24.07 -25.93 5.31
CA ILE A 233 23.31 -24.79 5.85
C ILE A 233 22.49 -24.19 4.71
N SER A 234 21.21 -23.95 4.93
CA SER A 234 20.29 -23.36 3.95
C SER A 234 19.43 -22.28 4.61
N ASN A 235 18.86 -21.40 3.81
CA ASN A 235 17.80 -20.49 4.22
C ASN A 235 16.39 -21.07 3.96
N HIS A 236 16.28 -22.35 3.60
CA HIS A 236 15.01 -23.02 3.34
C HIS A 236 15.00 -24.40 4.03
N PRO A 237 13.91 -24.78 4.72
CA PRO A 237 13.86 -26.00 5.53
C PRO A 237 14.08 -27.29 4.71
N SER A 238 13.64 -27.31 3.44
CA SER A 238 13.86 -28.45 2.54
C SER A 238 15.23 -28.51 1.88
N PHE A 239 16.14 -27.56 2.19
CA PHE A 239 17.45 -27.44 1.52
C PHE A 239 17.36 -27.34 -0.01
N SER A 240 16.26 -26.81 -0.54
CA SER A 240 16.03 -26.67 -1.99
C SER A 240 16.73 -25.45 -2.61
N LYS A 241 17.17 -24.48 -1.79
CA LYS A 241 17.78 -23.22 -2.21
C LYS A 241 18.96 -22.84 -1.31
N ASN A 242 19.93 -22.11 -1.87
CA ASN A 242 21.07 -21.49 -1.17
C ASN A 242 21.78 -22.40 -0.15
N VAL A 243 22.05 -23.66 -0.52
CA VAL A 243 22.71 -24.62 0.37
C VAL A 243 24.22 -24.41 0.35
N ILE A 244 24.77 -24.00 1.48
CA ILE A 244 26.20 -23.94 1.74
C ILE A 244 26.62 -25.32 2.23
N ARG A 245 27.60 -25.95 1.56
CA ARG A 245 28.17 -27.24 1.94
C ARG A 245 29.60 -27.07 2.39
N THR A 246 29.98 -27.65 3.52
CA THR A 246 31.36 -27.60 4.01
C THR A 246 31.77 -28.94 4.60
N LYS A 247 32.81 -29.54 4.04
CA LYS A 247 33.34 -30.84 4.47
C LYS A 247 34.18 -30.71 5.75
N SER A 248 34.14 -31.72 6.60
CA SER A 248 34.95 -31.84 7.81
C SER A 248 35.30 -33.30 8.08
N ASN A 249 36.56 -33.55 8.45
CA ASN A 249 37.00 -34.86 8.96
C ASN A 249 36.85 -34.96 10.48
N GLY A 250 36.47 -33.87 11.15
CA GLY A 250 36.18 -33.82 12.58
C GLY A 250 34.69 -33.92 12.87
N ILE A 251 34.34 -33.73 14.15
CA ILE A 251 32.96 -33.71 14.66
C ILE A 251 32.46 -32.29 15.00
N SER A 252 33.22 -31.29 14.57
CA SER A 252 32.94 -29.88 14.84
C SER A 252 33.32 -29.02 13.63
N LEU A 253 32.56 -27.96 13.37
CA LEU A 253 32.89 -26.95 12.37
C LEU A 253 32.38 -25.58 12.80
N ASN A 254 33.19 -24.54 12.59
CA ASN A 254 32.78 -23.15 12.84
C ASN A 254 32.46 -22.45 11.51
N LYS A 255 31.30 -21.77 11.46
CA LYS A 255 30.90 -20.97 10.31
C LYS A 255 30.35 -19.64 10.77
N SER A 256 30.88 -18.55 10.22
CA SER A 256 30.29 -17.22 10.42
C SER A 256 29.07 -17.06 9.52
N LEU A 257 27.94 -16.74 10.13
CA LEU A 257 26.67 -16.52 9.46
C LEU A 257 26.23 -15.06 9.64
N GLU A 258 25.69 -14.47 8.58
CA GLU A 258 25.10 -13.13 8.64
C GLU A 258 23.78 -13.15 9.41
N LYS A 259 23.16 -11.98 9.60
CA LYS A 259 21.84 -11.88 10.22
C LYS A 259 20.79 -12.56 9.34
N GLY A 260 19.98 -13.43 9.93
CA GLY A 260 18.97 -14.19 9.21
C GLY A 260 18.60 -15.49 9.91
N SER A 261 17.61 -16.17 9.34
CA SER A 261 17.18 -17.51 9.76
C SER A 261 17.83 -18.57 8.87
N TYR A 262 18.30 -19.65 9.49
CA TYR A 262 19.02 -20.72 8.83
C TYR A 262 18.53 -22.08 9.31
N PHE A 263 18.53 -23.04 8.40
CA PHE A 263 18.34 -24.46 8.64
C PHE A 263 19.66 -25.16 8.40
N TRP A 264 20.01 -26.12 9.25
CA TRP A 264 21.27 -26.83 9.12
C TRP A 264 21.14 -28.30 9.47
N ARG A 265 21.99 -29.12 8.85
CA ARG A 265 22.10 -30.56 9.08
C ARG A 265 23.50 -31.05 8.73
N ILE A 266 23.84 -32.24 9.21
CA ILE A 266 25.07 -32.94 8.85
C ILE A 266 24.73 -34.10 7.92
N THR A 267 25.55 -34.29 6.90
CA THR A 267 25.44 -35.43 5.97
C THR A 267 26.74 -36.22 5.91
N ALA A 268 26.65 -37.52 5.71
CA ALA A 268 27.81 -38.39 5.50
C ALA A 268 27.45 -39.55 4.57
N ILE A 269 28.44 -40.25 4.02
CA ILE A 269 28.19 -41.50 3.31
C ILE A 269 28.34 -42.64 4.31
N ASN A 270 27.29 -43.44 4.46
CA ASN A 270 27.33 -44.62 5.31
C ASN A 270 28.34 -45.64 4.73
N PRO A 271 29.37 -46.05 5.49
CA PRO A 271 30.43 -46.93 4.96
C PRO A 271 29.94 -48.32 4.55
N GLN A 272 28.87 -48.82 5.20
CA GLN A 272 28.32 -50.15 4.97
C GLN A 272 27.36 -50.17 3.77
N SER A 273 26.35 -49.29 3.76
CA SER A 273 25.36 -49.24 2.68
C SER A 273 25.82 -48.45 1.45
N ARG A 274 26.88 -47.64 1.59
CA ARG A 274 27.35 -46.66 0.58
C ARG A 274 26.30 -45.63 0.16
N THR A 275 25.24 -45.45 0.95
CA THR A 275 24.20 -44.46 0.71
C THR A 275 24.43 -43.20 1.54
N PRO A 276 23.97 -42.02 1.09
CA PRO A 276 23.97 -40.82 1.91
C PRO A 276 23.10 -41.00 3.16
N GLU A 277 23.58 -40.45 4.27
CA GLU A 277 22.93 -40.40 5.56
C GLU A 277 22.86 -38.94 6.02
N TYR A 278 21.76 -38.58 6.66
CA TYR A 278 21.45 -37.22 7.08
C TYR A 278 21.20 -37.20 8.58
N SER A 279 21.54 -36.11 9.27
CA SER A 279 20.99 -35.84 10.60
C SER A 279 19.58 -35.29 10.50
N GLU A 280 18.91 -35.14 11.65
CA GLU A 280 17.74 -34.25 11.77
C GLU A 280 18.08 -32.83 11.29
N THR A 281 17.05 -32.08 10.87
CA THR A 281 17.19 -30.68 10.47
C THR A 281 16.90 -29.74 11.65
N ARG A 282 17.90 -28.96 12.07
CA ARG A 282 17.73 -27.92 13.11
C ARG A 282 17.70 -26.52 12.53
N SER A 283 16.97 -25.59 13.18
CA SER A 283 16.97 -24.17 12.83
C SER A 283 17.74 -23.32 13.83
N LEU A 284 18.25 -22.19 13.36
CA LEU A 284 18.85 -21.14 14.19
C LEU A 284 18.59 -19.78 13.55
N THR A 285 18.65 -18.73 14.37
CA THR A 285 18.46 -17.35 13.90
C THR A 285 19.54 -16.44 14.46
N ILE A 286 20.21 -15.70 13.58
CA ILE A 286 21.19 -14.68 13.94
C ILE A 286 20.49 -13.32 13.92
N LEU A 287 20.32 -12.73 15.10
CA LEU A 287 19.67 -11.45 15.31
C LEU A 287 20.69 -10.31 15.39
N GLY A 288 20.27 -9.14 14.95
CA GLY A 288 20.95 -7.90 15.28
C GLY A 288 20.67 -7.45 16.72
N ASN A 289 21.17 -6.27 17.07
CA ASN A 289 20.80 -5.63 18.34
C ASN A 289 19.29 -5.33 18.37
N LEU A 290 18.64 -5.77 19.44
CA LEU A 290 17.24 -5.44 19.70
C LEU A 290 17.16 -4.04 20.31
N LYS A 291 17.00 -3.03 19.45
CA LYS A 291 16.93 -1.62 19.83
C LYS A 291 15.75 -0.95 19.15
N SER A 292 14.94 -0.22 19.91
CA SER A 292 13.85 0.59 19.36
C SER A 292 14.32 2.01 19.04
N ALA A 293 13.67 2.65 18.07
CA ALA A 293 13.88 4.04 17.72
C ALA A 293 12.66 4.88 18.15
N LEU A 294 12.87 5.76 19.12
CA LEU A 294 11.90 6.77 19.55
C LEU A 294 11.97 7.97 18.60
N PHE A 295 10.88 8.27 17.90
CA PHE A 295 10.85 9.31 16.86
C PHE A 295 9.86 10.45 17.14
N THR A 296 9.01 10.28 18.16
CA THR A 296 8.17 11.36 18.70
C THR A 296 8.37 11.44 20.21
N PRO A 297 8.57 12.64 20.79
CA PRO A 297 8.91 13.89 20.10
C PRO A 297 10.17 13.82 19.24
N THR A 298 10.29 14.73 18.28
CA THR A 298 11.52 14.92 17.50
C THR A 298 12.63 15.50 18.38
N LYS A 299 13.89 15.33 17.96
CA LYS A 299 15.03 15.82 18.73
C LYS A 299 15.00 17.35 18.80
N SER A 300 14.98 17.86 20.02
CA SER A 300 14.87 19.28 20.36
C SER A 300 13.53 19.93 20.00
N GLU A 301 12.45 19.14 19.88
CA GLU A 301 11.10 19.68 19.74
C GLU A 301 10.75 20.60 20.92
N GLU A 302 10.04 21.69 20.63
CA GLU A 302 9.57 22.65 21.64
C GLU A 302 8.04 22.64 21.70
N PHE A 303 7.51 22.27 22.86
CA PHE A 303 6.09 22.38 23.17
C PHE A 303 5.85 23.66 23.95
N LYS A 304 4.90 24.47 23.50
CA LYS A 304 4.59 25.76 24.12
C LYS A 304 3.19 25.73 24.72
N PHE A 305 3.02 26.35 25.88
CA PHE A 305 1.73 26.47 26.53
C PHE A 305 1.65 27.72 27.40
N THR A 306 0.45 28.15 27.79
CA THR A 306 0.26 29.26 28.74
C THR A 306 -0.25 28.75 30.09
N SER A 307 -1.50 28.31 30.13
CA SER A 307 -2.20 27.84 31.33
C SER A 307 -2.39 26.32 31.33
N ASN A 308 -2.67 25.71 30.17
CA ASN A 308 -2.90 24.28 30.06
C ASN A 308 -1.67 23.57 29.50
N PRO A 309 -1.03 22.66 30.26
CA PRO A 309 0.08 21.86 29.76
C PRO A 309 -0.22 21.13 28.45
N PRO A 310 0.77 21.00 27.56
CA PRO A 310 0.60 20.25 26.33
C PRO A 310 0.60 18.75 26.60
N ASN A 311 -0.21 17.99 25.86
CA ASN A 311 -0.12 16.53 25.83
C ASN A 311 1.04 16.12 24.93
N VAL A 312 2.07 15.50 25.50
CA VAL A 312 3.23 15.02 24.77
C VAL A 312 3.02 13.55 24.41
N VAL A 313 3.01 13.25 23.12
CA VAL A 313 2.87 11.88 22.62
C VAL A 313 4.26 11.32 22.33
N PHE A 314 4.53 10.13 22.85
CA PHE A 314 5.73 9.37 22.59
C PHE A 314 5.41 8.20 21.69
N GLN A 315 6.18 8.04 20.61
CA GLN A 315 6.01 6.93 19.68
C GLN A 315 7.36 6.40 19.20
N TRP A 316 7.46 5.07 19.13
CA TRP A 316 8.68 4.35 18.79
C TRP A 316 8.45 3.18 17.84
N THR A 317 9.53 2.64 17.26
CA THR A 317 9.47 1.48 16.37
C THR A 317 9.28 0.19 17.14
N SER A 318 8.47 -0.73 16.62
CA SER A 318 8.38 -2.10 17.14
C SER A 318 9.72 -2.84 16.97
N VAL A 319 9.95 -3.87 17.79
CA VAL A 319 11.18 -4.67 17.81
C VAL A 319 10.78 -6.14 17.89
N ASP A 320 11.42 -6.99 17.08
CA ASP A 320 11.16 -8.43 17.08
C ASP A 320 11.27 -9.01 18.50
N PHE A 321 10.42 -9.98 18.83
CA PHE A 321 10.29 -10.62 20.14
C PHE A 321 9.83 -9.70 21.31
N ALA A 322 9.53 -8.42 21.10
CA ALA A 322 9.09 -7.49 22.15
C ALA A 322 7.72 -6.85 21.85
N ASN A 323 6.76 -7.02 22.76
CA ASN A 323 5.49 -6.27 22.78
C ASN A 323 5.39 -5.33 24.01
N ILE A 324 6.29 -5.50 24.98
CA ILE A 324 6.38 -4.67 26.18
C ILE A 324 7.67 -3.86 26.09
N TYR A 325 7.57 -2.59 26.46
CA TYR A 325 8.67 -1.64 26.43
C TYR A 325 8.77 -0.92 27.76
N LYS A 326 9.95 -0.92 28.37
CA LYS A 326 10.25 -0.04 29.49
C LYS A 326 10.42 1.38 28.97
N PHE A 327 9.48 2.26 29.26
CA PHE A 327 9.55 3.68 28.94
C PHE A 327 10.11 4.47 30.13
N GLU A 328 11.14 5.29 29.88
CA GLU A 328 11.75 6.15 30.88
C GLU A 328 11.73 7.62 30.41
N LEU A 329 11.23 8.52 31.26
CA LEU A 329 11.27 9.98 31.09
C LEU A 329 12.01 10.59 32.28
N ALA A 330 12.95 11.49 32.03
CA ALA A 330 13.77 12.14 33.05
C ALA A 330 13.96 13.63 32.77
N GLU A 331 14.35 14.39 33.80
CA GLU A 331 14.72 15.82 33.68
C GLU A 331 16.19 16.02 33.31
N ASP A 332 17.00 14.97 33.43
CA ASP A 332 18.43 15.00 33.13
C ASP A 332 18.82 13.95 32.08
N LYS A 333 19.92 14.23 31.37
CA LYS A 333 20.43 13.38 30.28
C LYS A 333 20.89 11.99 30.76
N ASN A 334 21.29 11.86 32.03
CA ASN A 334 21.84 10.63 32.60
C ASN A 334 20.76 9.76 33.27
N PHE A 335 19.49 10.17 33.21
CA PHE A 335 18.35 9.46 33.82
C PHE A 335 18.55 9.19 35.32
N GLN A 336 19.02 10.20 36.07
CA GLN A 336 19.12 10.17 37.53
C GLN A 336 17.84 10.71 38.19
N ALA A 337 17.23 11.73 37.62
CA ALA A 337 15.96 12.33 38.01
C ALA A 337 14.82 11.82 37.11
N ILE A 338 14.43 10.57 37.32
CA ILE A 338 13.39 9.90 36.52
C ILE A 338 12.00 10.33 37.00
N LEU A 339 11.17 10.81 36.07
CA LEU A 339 9.77 11.18 36.28
C LEU A 339 8.80 10.04 35.96
N VAL A 340 9.10 9.27 34.90
CA VAL A 340 8.26 8.13 34.48
C VAL A 340 9.17 6.94 34.25
N ASN A 341 8.80 5.79 34.83
CA ASN A 341 9.44 4.50 34.61
C ASN A 341 8.36 3.42 34.66
N GLN A 342 7.94 2.93 33.51
CA GLN A 342 6.84 1.99 33.41
C GLN A 342 6.96 1.08 32.20
N ASP A 343 6.28 -0.06 32.26
CA ASP A 343 6.13 -0.97 31.15
C ASP A 343 4.90 -0.59 30.32
N ILE A 344 5.13 -0.32 29.03
CA ILE A 344 4.11 0.02 28.05
C ILE A 344 3.95 -1.16 27.10
N GLN A 345 2.71 -1.61 26.95
CA GLN A 345 2.34 -2.56 25.90
C GLN A 345 2.13 -1.80 24.58
N GLY A 346 2.75 -2.26 23.50
CA GLY A 346 2.73 -1.59 22.21
C GLY A 346 3.73 -0.42 22.12
N THR A 347 3.52 0.47 21.15
CA THR A 347 4.55 1.43 20.69
C THR A 347 4.20 2.90 20.91
N LEU A 348 3.25 3.19 21.78
CA LEU A 348 2.74 4.55 22.02
C LEU A 348 2.50 4.80 23.51
N PHE A 349 2.96 5.95 23.99
CA PHE A 349 2.66 6.46 25.32
C PHE A 349 2.23 7.94 25.25
N ARG A 350 1.25 8.34 26.07
CA ARG A 350 0.79 9.73 26.15
C ARG A 350 1.08 10.29 27.54
N TRP A 351 1.73 11.44 27.59
CA TRP A 351 2.05 12.14 28.83
C TRP A 351 1.32 13.48 28.89
N ASP A 352 0.51 13.65 29.92
CA ASP A 352 -0.41 14.78 30.14
C ASP A 352 -0.03 15.65 31.35
N LYS A 353 1.14 15.37 31.97
CA LYS A 353 1.64 16.08 33.15
C LYS A 353 2.87 16.93 32.84
N ALA A 354 2.97 17.42 31.60
CA ALA A 354 4.08 18.26 31.19
C ALA A 354 4.15 19.53 32.03
N GLN A 355 5.34 19.89 32.48
CA GLN A 355 5.60 21.17 33.12
C GLN A 355 6.68 21.92 32.34
N GLU A 356 6.92 23.18 32.68
CA GLU A 356 8.02 23.90 32.07
C GLU A 356 9.36 23.24 32.43
N GLY A 357 10.16 22.93 31.42
CA GLY A 357 11.43 22.25 31.63
C GLY A 357 11.98 21.59 30.36
N ARG A 358 13.19 21.04 30.52
CA ARG A 358 13.82 20.21 29.50
C ARG A 358 13.76 18.76 29.96
N TYR A 359 13.33 17.88 29.06
CA TYR A 359 13.14 16.48 29.37
C TYR A 359 13.90 15.57 28.41
N PHE A 360 14.20 14.36 28.89
CA PHE A 360 14.88 13.31 28.16
C PHE A 360 14.06 12.03 28.23
N ALA A 361 13.80 11.41 27.08
CA ALA A 361 13.04 10.17 27.02
C ALA A 361 13.84 9.08 26.31
N ARG A 362 13.74 7.85 26.82
CA ARG A 362 14.26 6.65 26.16
C ARG A 362 13.32 5.47 26.37
N VAL A 363 13.43 4.50 25.47
CA VAL A 363 12.62 3.29 25.53
C VAL A 363 13.53 2.06 25.40
N THR A 364 13.28 1.05 26.23
CA THR A 364 14.01 -0.23 26.20
C THR A 364 13.02 -1.36 25.92
N PRO A 365 13.14 -2.08 24.79
CA PRO A 365 12.32 -3.27 24.54
C PRO A 365 12.52 -4.31 25.64
N LYS A 366 11.47 -5.06 25.98
CA LYS A 366 11.55 -6.27 26.81
C LYS A 366 11.27 -7.49 25.94
N PRO A 367 12.30 -8.18 25.43
CA PRO A 367 12.12 -9.41 24.67
C PRO A 367 11.43 -10.47 25.52
N SER A 368 10.54 -11.24 24.89
CA SER A 368 9.84 -12.37 25.49
C SER A 368 10.76 -13.57 25.78
N LEU A 369 11.89 -13.66 25.09
CA LEU A 369 12.90 -14.70 25.30
C LEU A 369 13.98 -14.24 26.28
N ALA A 370 14.17 -14.97 27.37
CA ALA A 370 15.08 -14.61 28.47
C ALA A 370 16.56 -14.51 28.05
N ASP A 371 16.98 -15.28 27.04
CA ASP A 371 18.35 -15.27 26.50
C ASP A 371 18.68 -13.99 25.70
N LEU A 372 17.67 -13.22 25.29
CA LEU A 372 17.85 -12.04 24.42
C LEU A 372 18.06 -10.76 25.23
N LYS A 373 19.02 -9.95 24.82
CA LYS A 373 19.36 -8.68 25.49
C LYS A 373 18.99 -7.50 24.61
N ALA A 374 18.06 -6.68 25.08
CA ALA A 374 17.70 -5.44 24.41
C ALA A 374 18.57 -4.26 24.87
N LEU A 375 18.77 -3.32 23.95
CA LEU A 375 19.43 -2.05 24.22
C LEU A 375 18.38 -0.95 24.34
N SER A 376 18.62 0.02 25.22
CA SER A 376 17.85 1.25 25.25
C SER A 376 17.99 2.01 23.93
N SER A 377 16.93 2.71 23.53
CA SER A 377 16.96 3.67 22.44
C SER A 377 18.00 4.76 22.71
N GLU A 378 18.38 5.49 21.67
CA GLU A 378 18.98 6.81 21.89
C GLU A 378 18.01 7.68 22.70
N ALA A 379 18.55 8.47 23.63
CA ALA A 379 17.75 9.42 24.37
C ALA A 379 17.41 10.61 23.48
N ILE A 380 16.12 10.92 23.33
CA ILE A 380 15.67 12.16 22.73
C ILE A 380 15.59 13.23 23.83
N SER A 381 15.82 14.50 23.48
CA SER A 381 15.53 15.62 24.35
C SER A 381 14.50 16.52 23.72
N PHE A 382 13.58 17.07 24.51
CA PHE A 382 12.60 18.06 24.08
C PHE A 382 12.41 19.10 25.18
N ASN A 383 11.85 20.26 24.82
CA ASN A 383 11.59 21.34 25.76
C ASN A 383 10.09 21.59 25.85
N VAL A 384 9.63 21.89 27.05
CA VAL A 384 8.29 22.41 27.29
C VAL A 384 8.48 23.80 27.88
N ARG A 385 7.95 24.81 27.19
CA ARG A 385 8.13 26.21 27.54
C ARG A 385 6.79 26.84 27.88
N ARG A 386 6.73 27.52 29.02
CA ARG A 386 5.58 28.33 29.38
C ARG A 386 5.70 29.71 28.74
N LEU A 387 4.63 30.19 28.14
CA LEU A 387 4.49 31.54 27.60
C LEU A 387 3.58 32.36 28.52
N GLU A 388 3.87 33.65 28.65
CA GLU A 388 2.98 34.58 29.37
C GLU A 388 1.66 34.80 28.61
N LYS A 389 1.73 34.76 27.27
CA LYS A 389 0.58 34.96 26.37
C LYS A 389 0.59 33.95 25.23
N PRO A 390 -0.59 33.52 24.74
CA PRO A 390 -0.65 32.56 23.65
C PRO A 390 -0.15 33.17 22.35
N GLU A 391 0.50 32.36 21.52
CA GLU A 391 0.92 32.82 20.20
C GLU A 391 -0.30 33.13 19.32
N PRO A 392 -0.22 34.18 18.47
CA PRO A 392 -1.30 34.50 17.55
C PRO A 392 -1.70 33.32 16.65
N PRO A 393 -2.98 33.19 16.26
CA PRO A 393 -3.41 32.17 15.30
C PRO A 393 -2.61 32.23 14.00
N SER A 394 -2.20 31.06 13.50
CA SER A 394 -1.51 30.90 12.22
C SER A 394 -2.52 30.61 11.11
N LEU A 395 -2.58 31.49 10.12
CA LEU A 395 -3.46 31.35 8.97
C LEU A 395 -2.98 30.21 8.05
N LYS A 396 -3.88 29.35 7.56
CA LYS A 396 -3.54 28.22 6.68
C LYS A 396 -4.13 28.36 5.29
N LYS A 397 -5.46 28.50 5.19
CA LYS A 397 -6.18 28.66 3.93
C LYS A 397 -7.14 29.85 3.96
N PRO A 398 -7.28 30.63 2.87
CA PRO A 398 -6.47 30.59 1.65
C PRO A 398 -4.97 30.86 1.93
N SER A 399 -4.12 30.34 1.05
CA SER A 399 -2.69 30.65 1.02
C SER A 399 -2.52 32.16 0.78
N ASP A 400 -1.38 32.71 1.19
CA ASP A 400 -1.11 34.12 0.93
C ASP A 400 -1.03 34.38 -0.58
N GLN A 401 -1.71 35.42 -1.05
CA GLN A 401 -1.90 35.79 -2.46
C GLN A 401 -2.62 34.75 -3.33
N GLU A 402 -3.38 33.83 -2.75
CA GLU A 402 -4.15 32.82 -3.51
C GLU A 402 -5.16 33.50 -4.46
N GLU A 403 -5.22 33.04 -5.70
CA GLU A 403 -6.20 33.48 -6.70
C GLU A 403 -7.44 32.57 -6.68
N ILE A 404 -8.61 33.18 -6.56
CA ILE A 404 -9.90 32.50 -6.43
C ILE A 404 -10.84 32.99 -7.54
N ALA A 405 -11.39 32.06 -8.32
CA ALA A 405 -12.40 32.38 -9.32
C ALA A 405 -13.66 32.99 -8.67
N LEU A 406 -14.13 34.13 -9.20
CA LEU A 406 -15.31 34.84 -8.70
C LEU A 406 -16.53 33.93 -8.62
N ARG A 407 -16.74 33.04 -9.60
CA ARG A 407 -17.84 32.07 -9.61
C ARG A 407 -17.83 31.12 -8.40
N LYS A 408 -16.65 30.64 -7.99
CA LYS A 408 -16.51 29.78 -6.82
C LYS A 408 -16.91 30.55 -5.57
N SER A 409 -16.39 31.76 -5.46
CA SER A 409 -16.61 32.64 -4.33
C SER A 409 -18.03 33.21 -4.26
N SER A 410 -18.72 33.43 -5.39
CA SER A 410 -20.03 34.10 -5.46
C SER A 410 -21.24 33.19 -5.24
N LYS A 411 -21.04 31.88 -5.22
CA LYS A 411 -22.10 30.90 -4.97
C LYS A 411 -22.07 30.33 -3.56
N GLU A 412 -20.89 29.93 -3.10
CA GLU A 412 -20.74 29.11 -1.87
C GLU A 412 -19.89 29.81 -0.79
N GLY A 413 -19.29 30.98 -1.11
CA GLY A 413 -18.28 31.61 -0.26
C GLY A 413 -16.93 30.91 -0.35
N ASN A 414 -15.97 31.33 0.48
CA ASN A 414 -14.63 30.74 0.53
C ASN A 414 -14.39 30.06 1.87
N LEU A 415 -13.66 28.95 1.85
CA LEU A 415 -13.20 28.25 3.05
C LEU A 415 -11.96 28.92 3.62
N PHE A 416 -12.04 29.28 4.89
CA PHE A 416 -10.93 29.78 5.68
C PHE A 416 -10.54 28.75 6.73
N VAL A 417 -9.24 28.50 6.88
CA VAL A 417 -8.67 27.55 7.85
C VAL A 417 -7.48 28.20 8.53
N TRP A 418 -7.39 28.05 9.85
CA TRP A 418 -6.28 28.51 10.68
C TRP A 418 -5.94 27.47 11.74
N SER A 419 -4.84 27.68 12.46
CA SER A 419 -4.48 26.93 13.67
C SER A 419 -4.27 27.91 14.82
N GLY A 420 -4.76 27.58 16.01
CA GLY A 420 -4.52 28.35 17.23
C GLY A 420 -4.18 27.43 18.39
N SER A 421 -3.64 27.99 19.48
CA SER A 421 -3.46 27.24 20.73
C SER A 421 -4.83 26.86 21.32
N GLY A 422 -4.83 25.84 22.19
CA GLY A 422 -6.02 25.43 22.96
C GLY A 422 -6.47 26.44 24.02
N ASP A 423 -5.76 27.56 24.16
CA ASP A 423 -6.11 28.64 25.11
C ASP A 423 -7.22 29.55 24.56
N PHE A 424 -7.40 29.57 23.25
CA PHE A 424 -8.45 30.32 22.59
C PHE A 424 -9.78 29.55 22.64
N VAL A 425 -10.83 30.23 23.08
CA VAL A 425 -12.19 29.65 23.17
C VAL A 425 -13.11 30.10 22.05
N GLU A 426 -12.77 31.21 21.40
CA GLU A 426 -13.56 31.79 20.32
C GLU A 426 -12.64 32.50 19.32
N TYR A 427 -13.04 32.48 18.05
CA TYR A 427 -12.39 33.16 16.95
C TYR A 427 -13.39 34.03 16.20
N ILE A 428 -12.94 35.20 15.73
CA ILE A 428 -13.66 36.05 14.79
C ILE A 428 -12.86 36.07 13.48
N LEU A 429 -13.47 35.61 12.39
CA LEU A 429 -12.91 35.81 11.05
C LEU A 429 -13.34 37.18 10.54
N GLU A 430 -12.36 38.01 10.21
CA GLU A 430 -12.57 39.29 9.55
C GLU A 430 -12.02 39.20 8.13
N ILE A 431 -12.83 39.58 7.14
CA ILE A 431 -12.41 39.78 5.74
C ILE A 431 -12.69 41.23 5.38
N SER A 432 -11.74 41.87 4.73
CA SER A 432 -11.80 43.27 4.30
C SER A 432 -11.35 43.39 2.86
N ASN A 433 -11.82 44.41 2.15
CA ASN A 433 -11.26 44.82 0.85
C ASN A 433 -10.19 45.93 1.01
N ASP A 434 -9.77 46.20 2.24
CA ASP A 434 -8.78 47.20 2.62
C ASP A 434 -7.71 46.54 3.52
N SER A 435 -6.43 46.81 3.26
CA SER A 435 -5.32 46.17 3.99
C SER A 435 -5.23 46.62 5.45
N GLU A 436 -5.76 47.79 5.78
CA GLU A 436 -5.82 48.33 7.15
C GLU A 436 -7.10 47.88 7.89
N PHE A 437 -7.94 47.05 7.26
CA PHE A 437 -9.22 46.57 7.80
C PHE A 437 -10.19 47.69 8.17
N LYS A 438 -10.14 48.84 7.48
CA LYS A 438 -11.11 49.93 7.67
C LYS A 438 -12.49 49.58 7.12
N ASN A 439 -12.56 48.70 6.12
CA ASN A 439 -13.80 48.29 5.47
C ASN A 439 -13.98 46.77 5.53
N ILE A 440 -14.53 46.29 6.64
CA ILE A 440 -14.74 44.86 6.87
C ILE A 440 -16.01 44.42 6.12
N THR A 441 -15.83 43.54 5.13
CA THR A 441 -16.91 42.99 4.30
C THR A 441 -17.53 41.74 4.91
N PHE A 442 -16.81 41.04 5.80
CA PHE A 442 -17.31 39.89 6.54
C PHE A 442 -16.72 39.84 7.94
N SER A 443 -17.57 39.65 8.95
CA SER A 443 -17.16 39.41 10.34
C SER A 443 -18.10 38.41 11.01
N LYS A 444 -17.57 37.26 11.45
CA LYS A 444 -18.35 36.25 12.18
C LYS A 444 -17.54 35.53 13.24
N ARG A 445 -18.21 35.19 14.34
CA ARG A 445 -17.69 34.37 15.44
C ARG A 445 -17.81 32.87 15.15
N THR A 446 -16.84 32.09 15.60
CA THR A 446 -16.83 30.61 15.54
C THR A 446 -15.89 30.03 16.60
N ASN A 447 -16.19 28.82 17.07
CA ASN A 447 -15.30 28.06 17.96
C ASN A 447 -14.52 26.96 17.19
N SER A 448 -14.72 26.89 15.87
CA SER A 448 -13.99 25.98 14.98
C SER A 448 -12.73 26.66 14.43
N LEU A 449 -11.75 25.85 14.03
CA LEU A 449 -10.52 26.29 13.34
C LEU A 449 -10.72 26.51 11.83
N SER A 450 -11.98 26.49 11.38
CA SER A 450 -12.36 26.73 9.99
C SER A 450 -13.74 27.37 9.88
N MET A 451 -13.97 28.14 8.82
CA MET A 451 -15.27 28.74 8.53
C MET A 451 -15.43 29.07 7.03
N MET A 452 -16.65 28.99 6.53
CA MET A 452 -17.04 29.51 5.22
C MET A 452 -17.47 30.98 5.32
N SER A 453 -16.98 31.84 4.43
CA SER A 453 -17.47 33.21 4.31
C SER A 453 -18.86 33.28 3.66
N SER A 454 -19.50 34.44 3.72
CA SER A 454 -20.58 34.74 2.76
C SER A 454 -20.03 34.80 1.33
N PRO A 455 -20.87 34.64 0.31
CA PRO A 455 -20.43 34.78 -1.07
C PRO A 455 -19.83 36.17 -1.34
N ILE A 456 -18.71 36.19 -2.08
CA ILE A 456 -18.08 37.42 -2.57
C ILE A 456 -18.48 37.59 -4.02
N THR A 457 -19.20 38.67 -4.34
CA THR A 457 -19.82 38.91 -5.66
C THR A 457 -19.01 39.81 -6.57
N ASN A 458 -17.97 40.47 -6.05
CA ASN A 458 -17.13 41.38 -6.81
C ASN A 458 -15.69 40.86 -6.89
N ALA A 459 -15.12 40.89 -8.09
CA ALA A 459 -13.68 40.69 -8.28
C ALA A 459 -12.89 41.82 -7.57
N GLY A 460 -11.69 41.50 -7.12
CA GLY A 460 -10.82 42.43 -6.41
C GLY A 460 -9.88 41.75 -5.42
N THR A 461 -9.05 42.54 -4.77
CA THR A 461 -8.14 42.10 -3.69
C THR A 461 -8.84 42.15 -2.34
N TYR A 462 -8.69 41.10 -1.55
CA TYR A 462 -9.23 40.99 -0.21
C TYR A 462 -8.14 40.59 0.78
N PHE A 463 -8.30 41.02 2.02
CA PHE A 463 -7.44 40.74 3.15
C PHE A 463 -8.25 40.03 4.22
N TRP A 464 -7.64 39.11 4.95
CA TRP A 464 -8.31 38.42 6.04
C TRP A 464 -7.39 38.20 7.23
N ARG A 465 -7.98 38.17 8.41
CA ARG A 465 -7.30 37.90 9.69
C ARG A 465 -8.23 37.22 10.67
N ILE A 466 -7.65 36.61 11.69
CA ILE A 466 -8.37 36.00 12.80
C ILE A 466 -8.13 36.82 14.06
N LYS A 467 -9.21 37.19 14.74
CA LYS A 467 -9.18 37.72 16.10
C LYS A 467 -9.58 36.60 17.06
N ALA A 468 -8.62 36.09 17.83
CA ALA A 468 -8.88 35.04 18.81
C ALA A 468 -9.11 35.63 20.20
N SER A 469 -9.98 35.00 20.99
CA SER A 469 -10.26 35.40 22.37
C SER A 469 -9.87 34.28 23.33
N THR A 470 -9.17 34.60 24.40
CA THR A 470 -8.84 33.66 25.49
C THR A 470 -9.99 33.57 26.50
N LYS A 471 -9.93 32.62 27.44
CA LYS A 471 -10.90 32.50 28.54
C LYS A 471 -10.93 33.74 29.44
N GLU A 472 -9.80 34.40 29.58
CA GLU A 472 -9.61 35.60 30.40
C GLU A 472 -10.12 36.87 29.69
N GLY A 473 -10.61 36.74 28.46
CA GLY A 473 -11.17 37.85 27.67
C GLY A 473 -10.13 38.68 26.93
N GLU A 474 -8.84 38.28 26.95
CA GLU A 474 -7.82 38.90 26.10
C GLU A 474 -8.07 38.55 24.64
N SER A 475 -7.84 39.52 23.75
CA SER A 475 -8.01 39.33 22.32
C SER A 475 -6.70 39.51 21.55
N ILE A 476 -6.34 38.50 20.75
CA ILE A 476 -5.09 38.44 20.00
C ILE A 476 -5.40 38.33 18.51
N LEU A 477 -4.80 39.23 17.72
CA LEU A 477 -4.93 39.24 16.27
C LEU A 477 -3.82 38.40 15.63
N SER A 478 -4.19 37.62 14.61
CA SER A 478 -3.22 37.04 13.68
C SER A 478 -2.59 38.12 12.80
N SER A 479 -1.50 37.77 12.12
CA SER A 479 -1.11 38.50 10.91
C SER A 479 -2.23 38.42 9.87
N SER A 480 -2.33 39.45 9.02
CA SER A 480 -3.25 39.44 7.87
C SER A 480 -2.64 38.70 6.69
N ARG A 481 -3.49 38.08 5.87
CA ARG A 481 -3.14 37.52 4.56
C ARG A 481 -3.97 38.14 3.45
N GLN A 482 -3.42 38.13 2.25
CA GLN A 482 -4.09 38.60 1.04
C GLN A 482 -4.62 37.43 0.20
N PHE A 483 -5.73 37.61 -0.50
CA PHE A 483 -6.17 36.76 -1.61
C PHE A 483 -6.87 37.60 -2.68
N ASN A 484 -6.88 37.13 -3.93
CA ASN A 484 -7.46 37.85 -5.06
C ASN A 484 -8.65 37.09 -5.62
N VAL A 485 -9.80 37.76 -5.76
CA VAL A 485 -10.96 37.22 -6.44
C VAL A 485 -10.98 37.74 -7.87
N GLN A 486 -10.90 36.85 -8.87
CA GLN A 486 -10.81 37.24 -10.27
C GLN A 486 -12.07 36.83 -11.04
N SER A 487 -12.56 37.75 -11.89
CA SER A 487 -13.58 37.40 -12.89
C SER A 487 -12.97 36.48 -13.94
N LEU A 488 -13.69 35.45 -14.40
CA LEU A 488 -13.23 34.67 -15.55
C LEU A 488 -13.48 35.49 -16.81
N GLU A 489 -12.43 36.07 -17.39
CA GLU A 489 -12.57 37.04 -18.47
C GLU A 489 -12.78 36.42 -19.87
N ASN A 490 -12.43 35.15 -20.10
CA ASN A 490 -12.65 34.51 -21.40
C ASN A 490 -12.72 32.97 -21.35
N LEU A 491 -13.53 32.40 -22.24
CA LEU A 491 -13.50 30.97 -22.58
C LEU A 491 -12.70 30.83 -23.89
N GLU A 492 -11.47 30.36 -23.82
CA GLU A 492 -10.61 30.25 -25.00
C GLU A 492 -10.97 29.02 -25.86
N LEU A 493 -11.09 29.24 -27.16
CA LEU A 493 -11.33 28.20 -28.16
C LEU A 493 -9.99 27.71 -28.70
N LEU A 494 -9.76 26.39 -28.61
CA LEU A 494 -8.48 25.77 -28.92
C LEU A 494 -8.48 25.11 -30.30
N SER A 495 -9.60 24.53 -30.73
CA SER A 495 -9.69 23.80 -31.99
C SER A 495 -11.15 23.63 -32.46
N PRO A 496 -11.44 23.78 -33.78
CA PRO A 496 -10.57 24.31 -34.83
C PRO A 496 -10.03 25.71 -34.51
N ALA A 497 -8.77 26.01 -34.82
CA ALA A 497 -8.21 27.33 -34.55
C ALA A 497 -8.88 28.38 -35.46
N ASN A 498 -8.82 29.65 -35.06
CA ASN A 498 -9.41 30.73 -35.84
C ASN A 498 -8.82 30.78 -37.27
N GLU A 499 -9.68 30.87 -38.27
CA GLU A 499 -9.34 30.90 -39.71
C GLU A 499 -8.59 29.66 -40.19
N GLN A 500 -8.67 28.55 -39.45
CA GLN A 500 -7.99 27.32 -39.85
C GLN A 500 -8.68 26.65 -41.04
N GLU A 501 -7.88 26.21 -42.02
CA GLU A 501 -8.31 25.29 -43.07
C GLU A 501 -7.92 23.85 -42.72
N LEU A 502 -8.88 22.92 -42.78
CA LEU A 502 -8.70 21.50 -42.52
C LEU A 502 -9.43 20.63 -43.55
N GLY A 503 -9.03 19.36 -43.68
CA GLY A 503 -9.73 18.39 -44.50
C GLY A 503 -11.16 18.15 -44.04
N HIS A 504 -12.07 17.89 -44.97
CA HIS A 504 -13.44 17.52 -44.62
C HIS A 504 -13.51 16.05 -44.18
N PRO A 505 -13.99 15.73 -42.97
CA PRO A 505 -14.03 14.35 -42.47
C PRO A 505 -14.98 13.47 -43.32
N ALA A 506 -14.52 12.32 -43.82
CA ALA A 506 -15.39 11.38 -44.54
C ALA A 506 -16.58 10.86 -43.70
N ASN A 507 -16.41 10.75 -42.38
CA ASN A 507 -17.48 10.37 -41.45
C ASN A 507 -18.34 11.56 -40.97
N HIS A 508 -18.12 12.76 -41.54
CA HIS A 508 -18.75 14.02 -41.18
C HIS A 508 -18.53 14.48 -39.73
N LYS A 509 -17.75 13.79 -38.90
CA LYS A 509 -17.60 14.11 -37.47
C LYS A 509 -16.35 14.95 -37.22
N LEU A 510 -16.54 16.17 -36.73
CA LEU A 510 -15.46 17.07 -36.33
C LEU A 510 -15.44 17.29 -34.82
N THR A 511 -14.26 17.23 -34.22
CA THR A 511 -14.06 17.44 -32.78
C THR A 511 -13.59 18.86 -32.50
N PHE A 512 -14.31 19.54 -31.62
CA PHE A 512 -14.05 20.87 -31.12
C PHE A 512 -13.44 20.79 -29.71
N ARG A 513 -12.53 21.70 -29.39
CA ARG A 513 -11.87 21.78 -28.06
C ARG A 513 -11.77 23.21 -27.58
N TRP A 514 -11.97 23.41 -26.29
CA TRP A 514 -11.90 24.70 -25.62
C TRP A 514 -11.21 24.57 -24.26
N GLN A 515 -10.76 25.68 -23.69
CA GLN A 515 -10.20 25.71 -22.34
C GLN A 515 -11.27 25.32 -21.31
N ARG A 516 -10.89 24.53 -20.31
CA ARG A 516 -11.79 24.14 -19.21
C ARG A 516 -11.69 25.15 -18.06
N PRO A 517 -12.63 26.09 -17.89
CA PRO A 517 -12.67 26.92 -16.70
C PRO A 517 -12.96 26.11 -15.43
N ASP A 518 -12.40 26.56 -14.29
CA ASP A 518 -12.64 26.02 -12.94
C ASP A 518 -13.52 27.00 -12.13
N PRO A 519 -14.70 26.57 -11.59
CA PRO A 519 -15.29 25.24 -11.67
C PRO A 519 -15.91 24.93 -13.04
N SER A 520 -15.76 23.66 -13.46
CA SER A 520 -16.31 23.16 -14.73
C SER A 520 -17.83 23.02 -14.72
N GLY A 521 -18.47 23.07 -15.90
CA GLY A 521 -19.91 22.93 -16.02
C GLY A 521 -20.35 22.27 -17.33
N ILE A 522 -21.60 22.54 -17.73
CA ILE A 522 -22.13 22.13 -19.04
C ILE A 522 -21.79 23.21 -20.06
N TYR A 523 -21.21 22.80 -21.19
CA TYR A 523 -20.84 23.67 -22.30
C TYR A 523 -21.80 23.45 -23.46
N ARG A 524 -22.37 24.53 -24.01
CA ARG A 524 -23.12 24.50 -25.26
C ARG A 524 -22.21 24.91 -26.41
N LEU A 525 -21.95 23.98 -27.32
CA LEU A 525 -21.26 24.24 -28.58
C LEU A 525 -22.30 24.64 -29.63
N GLU A 526 -22.06 25.76 -30.31
CA GLU A 526 -22.86 26.22 -31.44
C GLU A 526 -21.98 26.32 -32.69
N VAL A 527 -22.40 25.72 -33.81
CA VAL A 527 -21.70 25.77 -35.10
C VAL A 527 -22.70 26.17 -36.20
N ALA A 528 -22.33 27.15 -37.02
CA ALA A 528 -23.19 27.69 -38.08
C ALA A 528 -22.37 28.03 -39.35
N LYS A 529 -23.05 28.17 -40.49
CA LYS A 529 -22.41 28.61 -41.76
C LYS A 529 -22.23 30.13 -41.88
N ASN A 530 -22.69 30.90 -40.88
CA ASN A 530 -22.55 32.35 -40.84
C ASN A 530 -22.23 32.81 -39.41
N SER A 531 -21.50 33.93 -39.30
CA SER A 531 -21.05 34.52 -38.03
C SER A 531 -22.20 35.05 -37.17
N GLY A 532 -23.36 35.33 -37.77
CA GLY A 532 -24.57 35.77 -37.07
C GLY A 532 -25.36 34.63 -36.40
N PHE A 533 -24.97 33.37 -36.63
CA PHE A 533 -25.71 32.17 -36.19
C PHE A 533 -27.20 32.21 -36.57
N SER A 534 -27.52 32.76 -37.75
CA SER A 534 -28.87 32.76 -38.33
C SER A 534 -29.10 31.50 -39.19
N GLY A 535 -30.34 31.03 -39.30
CA GLY A 535 -30.67 29.80 -40.05
C GLY A 535 -30.33 28.52 -39.29
N GLU A 536 -29.79 27.51 -39.99
CA GLU A 536 -29.43 26.22 -39.40
C GLU A 536 -28.17 26.33 -38.52
N VAL A 537 -28.34 26.02 -37.23
CA VAL A 537 -27.27 26.03 -36.23
C VAL A 537 -27.24 24.69 -35.53
N ILE A 538 -26.09 24.03 -35.57
CA ILE A 538 -25.83 22.82 -34.80
C ILE A 538 -25.62 23.24 -33.34
N ARG A 539 -26.42 22.71 -32.41
CA ARG A 539 -26.34 23.01 -30.98
C ARG A 539 -26.27 21.74 -30.17
N GLU A 540 -25.18 21.56 -29.43
CA GLU A 540 -24.96 20.36 -28.61
C GLU A 540 -24.37 20.72 -27.25
N ASN A 541 -24.71 19.94 -26.22
CA ASN A 541 -24.25 20.16 -24.84
C ASN A 541 -23.24 19.10 -24.40
N PHE A 542 -22.11 19.54 -23.81
CA PHE A 542 -21.01 18.69 -23.37
C PHE A 542 -20.64 18.96 -21.91
N ARG A 543 -20.23 17.92 -21.17
CA ARG A 543 -19.67 18.04 -19.80
C ARG A 543 -18.13 18.02 -19.78
N SER A 544 -17.53 17.80 -20.93
CA SER A 544 -16.08 17.83 -21.19
C SER A 544 -15.69 19.14 -21.87
N SER A 545 -14.39 19.47 -21.85
CA SER A 545 -13.82 20.61 -22.58
C SER A 545 -13.56 20.31 -24.06
N SER A 546 -14.32 19.38 -24.61
CA SER A 546 -14.30 18.96 -26.00
C SER A 546 -15.65 18.36 -26.37
N GLY A 547 -16.03 18.47 -27.65
CA GLY A 547 -17.26 17.91 -28.17
C GLY A 547 -17.12 17.57 -29.65
N THR A 548 -17.75 16.47 -30.09
CA THR A 548 -17.74 16.04 -31.48
C THR A 548 -19.14 16.24 -32.08
N VAL A 549 -19.23 16.93 -33.21
CA VAL A 549 -20.49 17.20 -33.91
C VAL A 549 -20.39 16.84 -35.39
N SER A 550 -21.54 16.61 -36.03
CA SER A 550 -21.60 16.29 -37.46
C SER A 550 -21.59 17.57 -38.31
N ILE A 551 -20.58 17.74 -39.16
CA ILE A 551 -20.43 18.81 -40.14
C ILE A 551 -20.83 18.26 -41.51
N PRO A 552 -21.98 18.68 -42.08
CA PRO A 552 -22.62 17.97 -43.20
C PRO A 552 -21.98 18.21 -44.57
N SER A 553 -21.22 19.29 -44.76
CA SER A 553 -20.62 19.60 -46.06
C SER A 553 -19.29 20.35 -45.91
N VAL A 554 -18.46 20.32 -46.95
CA VAL A 554 -17.36 21.28 -47.11
C VAL A 554 -17.89 22.72 -47.05
N GLY A 555 -17.04 23.64 -46.60
CA GLY A 555 -17.41 25.05 -46.49
C GLY A 555 -16.80 25.76 -45.29
N GLU A 556 -17.12 27.05 -45.18
CA GLU A 556 -16.75 27.90 -44.05
C GLU A 556 -17.80 27.80 -42.95
N TYR A 557 -17.32 27.75 -41.71
CA TYR A 557 -18.13 27.59 -40.50
C TYR A 557 -17.64 28.54 -39.41
N PHE A 558 -18.57 28.95 -38.57
CA PHE A 558 -18.36 29.78 -37.40
C PHE A 558 -18.82 29.02 -36.17
N TRP A 559 -18.04 29.08 -35.11
CA TRP A 559 -18.34 28.36 -33.88
C TRP A 559 -18.02 29.16 -32.63
N LYS A 560 -18.79 28.87 -31.58
CA LYS A 560 -18.61 29.45 -30.25
C LYS A 560 -19.05 28.43 -29.20
N VAL A 561 -18.55 28.60 -27.98
CA VAL A 561 -18.91 27.78 -26.83
C VAL A 561 -19.44 28.68 -25.73
N SER A 562 -20.57 28.29 -25.14
CA SER A 562 -21.15 28.94 -23.97
C SER A 562 -21.10 28.02 -22.75
N LEU A 563 -20.58 28.49 -21.62
CA LEU A 563 -20.70 27.80 -20.35
C LEU A 563 -22.08 28.10 -19.75
N LEU A 564 -22.84 27.06 -19.43
CA LEU A 564 -24.20 27.17 -18.91
C LEU A 564 -24.24 27.15 -17.38
N GLY A 565 -25.19 27.90 -16.83
CA GLY A 565 -25.56 27.86 -15.42
C GLY A 565 -26.59 26.77 -15.10
N SER A 566 -26.95 26.65 -13.82
CA SER A 566 -27.91 25.63 -13.36
C SER A 566 -29.32 25.85 -13.90
N SER A 567 -29.67 27.08 -14.28
CA SER A 567 -30.93 27.44 -14.92
C SER A 567 -30.86 27.50 -16.46
N GLY A 568 -29.72 27.11 -17.06
CA GLY A 568 -29.53 27.05 -18.50
C GLY A 568 -29.14 28.38 -19.18
N GLU A 569 -28.96 29.45 -18.41
CA GLU A 569 -28.45 30.74 -18.86
C GLU A 569 -26.98 30.68 -19.29
N ASN A 570 -26.58 31.56 -20.21
CA ASN A 570 -25.19 31.69 -20.62
C ASN A 570 -24.40 32.46 -19.55
N LEU A 571 -23.51 31.78 -18.85
CA LEU A 571 -22.63 32.38 -17.84
C LEU A 571 -21.38 33.01 -18.47
N LEU A 572 -20.86 32.37 -19.51
CA LEU A 572 -19.68 32.83 -20.24
C LEU A 572 -19.82 32.37 -21.68
N THR A 573 -19.54 33.25 -22.63
CA THR A 573 -19.53 32.89 -24.07
C THR A 573 -18.16 33.21 -24.62
N SER A 574 -17.57 32.28 -25.37
CA SER A 574 -16.30 32.52 -26.07
C SER A 574 -16.48 33.58 -27.15
N LYS A 575 -15.36 34.15 -27.61
CA LYS A 575 -15.35 34.82 -28.92
C LYS A 575 -15.72 33.81 -30.01
N THR A 576 -16.35 34.28 -31.08
CA THR A 576 -16.64 33.42 -32.25
C THR A 576 -15.36 33.24 -33.04
N GLN A 577 -15.04 32.00 -33.41
CA GLN A 577 -13.96 31.67 -34.33
C GLN A 577 -14.53 31.11 -35.63
N SER A 578 -13.82 31.31 -36.74
CA SER A 578 -14.15 30.67 -38.02
C SER A 578 -13.17 29.53 -38.34
N PHE A 579 -13.62 28.58 -39.16
CA PHE A 579 -12.76 27.57 -39.78
C PHE A 579 -13.35 27.17 -41.13
N LYS A 580 -12.53 26.57 -41.99
CA LYS A 580 -12.94 26.09 -43.31
C LYS A 580 -12.60 24.61 -43.45
N THR A 581 -13.58 23.85 -43.94
CA THR A 581 -13.38 22.46 -44.37
C THR A 581 -13.29 22.40 -45.88
N SER A 582 -12.27 21.72 -46.42
CA SER A 582 -12.08 21.54 -47.86
C SER A 582 -11.46 20.17 -48.16
N ASP A 583 -11.80 19.58 -49.30
CA ASP A 583 -11.21 18.30 -49.73
C ASP A 583 -9.73 18.42 -50.14
N ASN A 584 -9.24 19.65 -50.30
CA ASN A 584 -7.85 19.95 -50.67
C ASN A 584 -6.89 20.00 -49.48
N SER A 585 -7.41 19.99 -48.25
CA SER A 585 -6.60 19.99 -47.04
C SER A 585 -6.61 18.59 -46.45
N PRO A 586 -5.50 18.12 -45.87
CA PRO A 586 -5.48 16.78 -45.34
C PRO A 586 -6.34 16.64 -44.08
N PHE A 587 -7.00 15.50 -43.96
CA PHE A 587 -7.77 15.08 -42.79
C PHE A 587 -7.01 13.99 -42.01
N LEU A 588 -7.17 13.97 -40.69
CA LEU A 588 -6.54 12.99 -39.80
C LEU A 588 -7.58 12.46 -38.81
N SER A 589 -7.64 11.15 -38.66
CA SER A 589 -8.62 10.43 -37.86
C SER A 589 -7.97 9.33 -37.02
N GLN A 590 -8.49 9.08 -35.81
CA GLN A 590 -8.01 8.01 -34.91
C GLN A 590 -8.90 6.78 -35.03
N ASN A 591 -8.34 5.62 -35.39
CA ASN A 591 -9.08 4.38 -35.59
C ASN A 591 -8.97 3.45 -34.37
N TYR A 592 -7.74 3.17 -33.91
CA TYR A 592 -7.47 2.24 -32.80
C TYR A 592 -6.26 2.72 -31.97
N PRO A 593 -6.24 2.59 -30.63
CA PRO A 593 -7.32 2.12 -29.75
C PRO A 593 -8.58 3.00 -29.77
N THR A 594 -9.72 2.38 -29.48
CA THR A 594 -11.02 3.09 -29.39
C THR A 594 -11.14 3.85 -28.06
N THR A 595 -12.09 4.77 -27.98
CA THR A 595 -12.25 5.65 -26.80
C THR A 595 -12.60 4.84 -25.55
N GLU A 596 -11.81 5.03 -24.49
CA GLU A 596 -11.90 4.33 -23.19
C GLU A 596 -11.77 2.79 -23.31
N GLU A 597 -11.13 2.30 -24.37
CA GLU A 597 -10.83 0.87 -24.50
C GLU A 597 -9.87 0.41 -23.42
N THR A 598 -10.16 -0.73 -22.78
CA THR A 598 -9.24 -1.38 -21.84
C THR A 598 -8.41 -2.43 -22.56
N ILE A 599 -7.09 -2.28 -22.50
CA ILE A 599 -6.12 -3.15 -23.16
C ILE A 599 -5.36 -3.92 -22.08
N ASP A 600 -5.52 -5.24 -22.08
CA ASP A 600 -4.72 -6.15 -21.27
C ASP A 600 -3.40 -6.46 -22.00
N ILE A 601 -2.28 -6.11 -21.37
CA ILE A 601 -0.94 -6.28 -21.95
C ILE A 601 -0.22 -7.54 -21.48
N SER A 602 -0.78 -8.32 -20.54
CA SER A 602 -0.09 -9.47 -19.92
C SER A 602 0.34 -10.57 -20.90
N ASN A 603 -0.38 -10.72 -22.02
CA ASN A 603 -0.12 -11.75 -23.04
C ASN A 603 -0.01 -11.17 -24.47
N ARG A 604 0.28 -9.86 -24.60
CA ARG A 604 0.43 -9.23 -25.92
C ARG A 604 1.91 -9.02 -26.24
N GLU A 605 2.24 -9.06 -27.53
CA GLU A 605 3.59 -8.68 -28.00
C GLU A 605 3.67 -7.20 -28.38
N SER A 606 2.53 -6.57 -28.67
CA SER A 606 2.46 -5.14 -28.98
C SER A 606 1.06 -4.55 -28.76
N ILE A 607 0.99 -3.22 -28.70
CA ILE A 607 -0.23 -2.43 -28.86
C ILE A 607 -0.16 -1.71 -30.20
N GLU A 608 -1.13 -1.97 -31.06
CA GLU A 608 -1.30 -1.25 -32.31
C GLU A 608 -1.96 0.11 -32.06
N PHE A 609 -1.44 1.15 -32.69
CA PHE A 609 -2.08 2.44 -32.85
C PHE A 609 -2.35 2.65 -34.33
N ARG A 610 -3.59 2.86 -34.72
CA ARG A 610 -4.01 3.01 -36.12
C ARG A 610 -4.78 4.30 -36.31
N TRP A 611 -4.45 5.01 -37.37
CA TRP A 611 -5.11 6.24 -37.77
C TRP A 611 -5.39 6.22 -39.26
N GLU A 612 -6.21 7.14 -39.72
CA GLU A 612 -6.55 7.30 -41.12
C GLU A 612 -6.14 8.71 -41.55
N THR A 613 -5.55 8.79 -42.74
CA THR A 613 -5.14 10.05 -43.35
C THR A 613 -5.84 10.21 -44.69
N GLU A 614 -6.36 11.40 -44.96
CA GLU A 614 -6.84 11.77 -46.29
C GLU A 614 -6.06 13.01 -46.75
N GLY A 615 -5.67 13.07 -48.02
CA GLY A 615 -4.83 14.15 -48.57
C GLY A 615 -3.33 14.00 -48.28
N ASP A 616 -2.55 15.05 -48.60
CA ASP A 616 -1.08 15.00 -48.66
C ASP A 616 -0.40 15.17 -47.28
N ILE A 617 -0.54 14.17 -46.38
CA ILE A 617 0.21 14.12 -45.11
C ILE A 617 1.60 13.51 -45.33
N GLU A 618 2.66 14.27 -45.02
CA GLU A 618 4.06 13.82 -45.14
C GLU A 618 4.48 12.85 -44.02
N SER A 619 3.97 13.07 -42.79
CA SER A 619 4.24 12.25 -41.61
C SER A 619 3.21 12.52 -40.51
N VAL A 620 3.04 11.57 -39.59
CA VAL A 620 2.19 11.71 -38.40
C VAL A 620 3.05 11.67 -37.15
N ILE A 621 2.91 12.69 -36.30
CA ILE A 621 3.49 12.72 -34.96
C ILE A 621 2.51 12.03 -34.02
N LEU A 622 2.86 10.86 -33.52
CA LEU A 622 2.17 10.12 -32.47
C LEU A 622 2.80 10.42 -31.11
N GLU A 623 1.97 10.71 -30.12
CA GLU A 623 2.37 10.94 -28.74
C GLU A 623 1.47 10.17 -27.77
N ILE A 624 2.06 9.48 -26.78
CA ILE A 624 1.32 8.78 -25.72
C ILE A 624 1.58 9.53 -24.41
N LEU A 625 0.49 9.84 -23.70
CA LEU A 625 0.49 10.57 -22.45
C LEU A 625 -0.13 9.72 -21.34
N GLU A 626 0.54 9.64 -20.20
CA GLU A 626 0.04 9.03 -18.98
C GLU A 626 -0.83 10.04 -18.21
N ILE A 627 -2.02 9.62 -17.77
CA ILE A 627 -2.97 10.45 -17.02
C ILE A 627 -2.85 10.10 -15.52
N LYS A 628 -2.13 10.92 -14.76
CA LYS A 628 -1.99 10.79 -13.30
C LYS A 628 -2.46 12.05 -12.59
N SER A 629 -3.41 11.91 -11.66
CA SER A 629 -3.88 12.98 -10.76
C SER A 629 -4.15 14.34 -11.46
N GLY A 630 -4.77 14.30 -12.64
CA GLY A 630 -5.14 15.49 -13.42
C GLY A 630 -4.01 16.14 -14.23
N LYS A 631 -2.80 15.55 -14.28
CA LYS A 631 -1.70 15.97 -15.16
C LYS A 631 -1.41 14.91 -16.21
N ASN A 632 -1.23 15.34 -17.46
CA ASN A 632 -0.85 14.47 -18.57
C ASN A 632 0.67 14.53 -18.77
N LYS A 633 1.36 13.41 -18.54
CA LYS A 633 2.82 13.30 -18.75
C LYS A 633 3.10 12.58 -20.08
N SER A 634 3.83 13.22 -20.99
CA SER A 634 4.26 12.57 -22.24
C SER A 634 5.29 11.47 -21.94
N ILE A 635 5.02 10.25 -22.40
CA ILE A 635 5.88 9.07 -22.19
C ILE A 635 6.46 8.53 -23.51
N LEU A 636 5.84 8.86 -24.64
CA LEU A 636 6.33 8.52 -25.98
C LEU A 636 5.96 9.64 -26.94
N LYS A 637 6.89 10.05 -27.80
CA LYS A 637 6.61 10.93 -28.94
C LYS A 637 7.44 10.49 -30.14
N LYS A 638 6.80 10.19 -31.27
CA LYS A 638 7.45 9.72 -32.51
C LYS A 638 6.84 10.39 -33.72
N GLU A 639 7.67 10.71 -34.71
CA GLU A 639 7.23 11.09 -36.05
C GLU A 639 7.33 9.88 -36.96
N LEU A 640 6.23 9.56 -37.65
CA LEU A 640 6.03 8.29 -38.34
C LEU A 640 5.52 8.54 -39.76
N ARG A 641 5.88 7.65 -40.69
CA ARG A 641 5.27 7.60 -42.03
C ARG A 641 4.36 6.38 -42.09
N GLY A 642 3.15 6.57 -42.62
CA GLY A 642 2.11 5.54 -42.69
C GLY A 642 0.97 5.77 -41.70
N GLU A 643 0.13 4.75 -41.57
CA GLU A 643 -1.19 4.82 -40.90
C GLU A 643 -1.26 4.03 -39.58
N SER A 644 -0.13 3.47 -39.14
CA SER A 644 -0.08 2.71 -37.90
C SER A 644 1.27 2.73 -37.20
N TYR A 645 1.26 2.37 -35.92
CA TYR A 645 2.44 2.18 -35.07
C TYR A 645 2.23 1.02 -34.12
N SER A 646 3.20 0.11 -34.06
CA SER A 646 3.21 -1.02 -33.12
C SER A 646 4.12 -0.71 -31.95
N LEU A 647 3.55 -0.49 -30.76
CA LEU A 647 4.30 -0.30 -29.52
C LEU A 647 4.63 -1.66 -28.90
N LYS A 648 5.91 -2.06 -28.89
CA LYS A 648 6.39 -3.32 -28.30
C LYS A 648 7.04 -3.16 -26.93
N ASP A 649 7.57 -1.98 -26.64
CA ASP A 649 8.19 -1.70 -25.35
C ASP A 649 7.10 -1.33 -24.34
N PHE A 650 6.70 -2.29 -23.51
CA PHE A 650 5.73 -2.06 -22.44
C PHE A 650 6.37 -1.53 -21.16
N GLY A 651 7.70 -1.45 -21.06
CA GLY A 651 8.38 -0.90 -19.88
C GLY A 651 8.06 0.58 -19.63
N ILE A 652 7.55 1.28 -20.65
CA ILE A 652 7.11 2.67 -20.56
C ILE A 652 5.64 2.83 -20.12
N LEU A 653 4.90 1.72 -19.96
CA LEU A 653 3.49 1.69 -19.59
C LEU A 653 3.32 1.10 -18.18
N GLU A 654 2.53 1.76 -17.35
CA GLU A 654 2.05 1.23 -16.06
C GLU A 654 0.54 0.88 -16.16
N GLU A 655 0.01 0.14 -15.20
CA GLU A 655 -1.44 -0.06 -15.09
C GLU A 655 -2.13 1.29 -14.78
N GLY A 656 -3.08 1.69 -15.62
CA GLY A 656 -3.73 2.99 -15.49
C GLY A 656 -4.27 3.57 -16.80
N LYS A 657 -4.66 4.85 -16.75
CA LYS A 657 -5.26 5.57 -17.87
C LYS A 657 -4.22 6.33 -18.68
N PHE A 658 -4.34 6.23 -20.00
CA PHE A 658 -3.48 6.89 -20.97
C PHE A 658 -4.31 7.66 -21.99
N GLN A 659 -3.65 8.58 -22.68
CA GLN A 659 -4.19 9.30 -23.82
C GLN A 659 -3.18 9.20 -24.96
N TRP A 660 -3.63 8.80 -26.15
CA TRP A 660 -2.80 8.87 -27.35
C TRP A 660 -3.26 10.03 -28.22
N ARG A 661 -2.29 10.78 -28.75
CA ARG A 661 -2.44 12.03 -29.47
C ARG A 661 -1.72 11.93 -30.81
N ILE A 662 -2.36 12.31 -31.92
CA ILE A 662 -1.75 12.33 -33.25
C ILE A 662 -1.95 13.68 -33.95
N SER A 663 -0.92 14.15 -34.67
CA SER A 663 -0.98 15.32 -35.57
C SER A 663 -0.20 15.05 -36.85
N GLY A 664 -0.74 15.41 -38.01
CA GLY A 664 -0.16 15.16 -39.33
C GLY A 664 0.60 16.37 -39.85
N ARG A 665 1.85 16.21 -40.27
CA ARG A 665 2.63 17.23 -40.97
C ARG A 665 2.27 17.23 -42.44
N TYR A 666 2.03 18.40 -43.01
CA TYR A 666 1.76 18.57 -44.44
C TYR A 666 2.31 19.92 -44.93
N ARG A 667 2.34 20.11 -46.25
CA ARG A 667 2.63 21.42 -46.86
C ARG A 667 1.35 22.00 -47.43
N ASP A 668 1.12 23.28 -47.18
CA ASP A 668 0.02 23.98 -47.81
C ASP A 668 0.33 24.31 -49.28
N LYS A 669 -0.65 24.88 -50.01
CA LYS A 669 -0.50 25.26 -51.43
C LYS A 669 0.63 26.27 -51.71
N LYS A 670 1.16 26.93 -50.67
CA LYS A 670 2.30 27.86 -50.76
C LYS A 670 3.63 27.19 -50.38
N GLY A 671 3.62 25.88 -50.14
CA GLY A 671 4.79 25.10 -49.73
C GLY A 671 5.19 25.28 -48.27
N MET A 672 4.41 26.01 -47.46
CA MET A 672 4.70 26.20 -46.03
C MET A 672 4.32 24.95 -45.24
N GLN A 673 5.22 24.52 -44.36
CA GLN A 673 4.98 23.40 -43.48
C GLN A 673 3.93 23.77 -42.42
N LYS A 674 2.88 22.95 -42.35
CA LYS A 674 1.81 23.03 -41.36
C LYS A 674 1.61 21.68 -40.70
N PHE A 675 0.89 21.70 -39.59
CA PHE A 675 0.45 20.50 -38.89
C PHE A 675 -1.06 20.53 -38.76
N THR A 676 -1.71 19.37 -38.93
CA THR A 676 -3.10 19.21 -38.53
C THR A 676 -3.20 19.37 -37.01
N ILE A 677 -4.38 19.74 -36.53
CA ILE A 677 -4.60 19.82 -35.08
C ILE A 677 -4.39 18.44 -34.47
N PRO A 678 -3.68 18.36 -33.33
CA PRO A 678 -3.59 17.12 -32.61
C PRO A 678 -4.98 16.61 -32.16
N ILE A 679 -5.34 15.40 -32.57
CA ILE A 679 -6.50 14.69 -32.02
C ILE A 679 -6.05 13.65 -31.01
N SER A 680 -6.84 13.45 -29.96
CA SER A 680 -6.50 12.55 -28.87
C SER A 680 -7.69 11.73 -28.39
N ARG A 681 -7.38 10.51 -27.92
CA ARG A 681 -8.33 9.56 -27.31
C ARG A 681 -7.71 8.91 -26.08
N ASN A 682 -8.55 8.61 -25.10
CA ASN A 682 -8.14 7.90 -23.90
C ASN A 682 -8.26 6.39 -24.10
N PHE A 683 -7.42 5.63 -23.40
CA PHE A 683 -7.48 4.18 -23.26
C PHE A 683 -6.92 3.79 -21.89
N GLU A 684 -7.17 2.57 -21.44
CA GLU A 684 -6.72 2.05 -20.13
C GLU A 684 -5.86 0.81 -20.33
N ILE A 685 -4.76 0.71 -19.58
CA ILE A 685 -3.90 -0.47 -19.54
C ILE A 685 -4.20 -1.25 -18.28
N LYS A 686 -4.38 -2.57 -18.41
CA LYS A 686 -4.48 -3.51 -17.30
C LYS A 686 -3.47 -4.64 -17.42
N LEU A 687 -3.07 -5.16 -16.26
CA LEU A 687 -2.20 -6.31 -16.13
C LEU A 687 -2.99 -7.44 -15.45
N ASN A 688 -3.58 -8.34 -16.23
CA ASN A 688 -4.15 -9.55 -15.63
C ASN A 688 -3.03 -10.48 -15.16
N LYS A 689 -3.01 -10.80 -13.86
CA LYS A 689 -2.10 -11.80 -13.29
C LYS A 689 -2.55 -13.21 -13.67
N THR A 690 -2.25 -13.62 -14.90
CA THR A 690 -2.18 -15.04 -15.28
C THR A 690 -0.72 -15.34 -15.64
N THR A 691 0.00 -15.95 -14.71
CA THR A 691 1.42 -16.29 -14.85
C THR A 691 1.60 -17.47 -15.80
N ARG A 692 2.09 -17.23 -17.03
CA ARG A 692 2.94 -18.21 -17.70
C ARG A 692 4.40 -17.90 -17.36
N PRO A 693 5.21 -18.87 -16.91
CA PRO A 693 6.64 -18.63 -16.66
C PRO A 693 7.38 -18.32 -17.97
N PRO A 694 8.37 -17.41 -17.95
CA PRO A 694 9.15 -17.04 -19.13
C PRO A 694 10.05 -18.18 -19.60
N GLU A 695 10.06 -18.44 -20.90
CA GLU A 695 10.96 -19.39 -21.55
C GLU A 695 12.31 -18.68 -21.80
N ILE A 696 13.35 -19.09 -21.05
CA ILE A 696 14.70 -18.56 -21.21
C ILE A 696 15.40 -19.38 -22.31
N LEU A 697 15.49 -18.81 -23.52
CA LEU A 697 16.35 -19.34 -24.58
C LEU A 697 17.79 -18.81 -24.36
N SER A 698 18.60 -19.55 -23.61
CA SER A 698 20.04 -19.32 -23.55
C SER A 698 20.71 -19.91 -24.82
N PRO A 699 21.56 -19.17 -25.54
CA PRO A 699 22.34 -19.74 -26.63
C PRO A 699 23.30 -20.81 -26.09
N LYS A 700 23.25 -22.01 -26.69
CA LYS A 700 24.27 -23.04 -26.51
C LYS A 700 25.54 -22.58 -27.23
N GLU A 701 26.66 -22.59 -26.52
CA GLU A 701 28.03 -22.30 -26.95
C GLU A 701 28.46 -20.82 -26.87
N ILE A 702 29.33 -20.55 -25.89
CA ILE A 702 30.21 -19.39 -25.86
C ILE A 702 31.60 -19.94 -26.18
N TYR A 703 32.16 -19.56 -27.33
CA TYR A 703 33.57 -19.76 -27.62
C TYR A 703 34.39 -18.82 -26.73
N VAL A 704 35.40 -19.37 -26.06
CA VAL A 704 36.42 -18.62 -25.34
C VAL A 704 37.62 -18.47 -26.27
N GLU A 705 38.01 -17.23 -26.57
CA GLU A 705 39.40 -16.87 -26.92
C GLU A 705 40.08 -16.25 -25.70
#